data_AF-A0A372ZP13-F1
#
_entry.id   AF-A0A372ZP13-F1
#
_cell.length_a   1.000
_cell.length_b   1.000
_cell.length_c   1.000
_cell.angle_alpha   90.00
_cell.angle_beta   90.00
_cell.angle_gamma   90.00
#
_symmetry.space_group_name_H-M   'P 1'
#
loop_
_entity.id
_entity.type
_entity.pdbx_description
1 polymer ?
#
loop_
_entity_poly.entity_id
_entity_poly.type
_entity_poly.pdbx_seq_one_letter_code
_entity_poly.pdbx_strand_id
1 'polypeptide(L)'
;MTTGWIQHDLTFPDPATVEQITADRLAPVLAYGQNSGALNDWWYMRKKGLRLRYRAADPALVITALLDVLAEEGLLTGWATVIYEPETEAFGGPDAMEIAHRLFHTDSRHLMARTAEPDPPALGRTETLVVLVSAMLRSAGLDWYEQGDVWAKFAELRPEPPALAPVRAAPLTAAMRRLMTLDTRRLTHPGEPLAGQSDWVDAFEKAGQDLVRLARDGRLTRGLRAVLAHLMIFHANRAGLPVEHQSATAARALETVFHFGEGPTSSQPTIRTTTRVADVTTLSNSAATSAEQLRNSLTDRLLAQKHITSTSVERAFRTVPREHFLPGFPLEAAYADNPTYTKTDGSGTQISAASQPAIVALMLEQLDARPGQRVFEAGAGTGVNAAYLATIVGPDGHVVAVDVDDDLVDGARKHLADAGITNADVVLGDGALGHPDGAPFDRLIATVSTSEVPTAWLRQVKPTGRIVLPLRLRGTASRTIAFERGENGWVSVDDQLAVFMPLRGSMDDARRTVALTHQGDVTLQVHKDQSDAVHADLLLGVLDTERHDVWTGVTIPAGTTYEYQDLWLALTLPNSLMRMAVTGTARERGVNPMFGWGAMATVDAGSLAYLTLRPGPPDTDGRKTYETGVIGHGPTGAALADLVTDQIRTWNTGYRSRKPRFELPDSPATTAPDAGRFVLDRPHHPITVIWE
;
A
#
# COMPACT_ATOMS: atom_id res chain seq x y z
N MET A 1 -30.83 15.58 9.76
CA MET A 1 -32.08 15.33 9.01
C MET A 1 -32.42 13.86 9.21
N THR A 2 -33.64 13.55 9.62
CA THR A 2 -34.12 12.16 9.83
C THR A 2 -33.85 11.34 8.56
N THR A 3 -33.11 10.23 8.68
CA THR A 3 -32.59 9.44 7.56
C THR A 3 -33.67 8.68 6.77
N GLY A 4 -34.96 8.98 7.00
CA GLY A 4 -36.11 8.32 6.39
C GLY A 4 -36.33 6.87 6.83
N TRP A 5 -35.53 6.36 7.77
CA TRP A 5 -35.59 4.99 8.25
C TRP A 5 -36.49 4.86 9.48
N ILE A 6 -37.30 3.80 9.47
CA ILE A 6 -38.17 3.38 10.56
C ILE A 6 -37.68 2.01 11.02
N GLN A 7 -37.54 1.84 12.33
CA GLN A 7 -37.14 0.56 12.93
C GLN A 7 -38.21 0.03 13.87
N HIS A 8 -38.49 -1.27 13.72
CA HIS A 8 -39.25 -2.05 14.70
C HIS A 8 -38.35 -3.13 15.30
N ASP A 9 -38.33 -3.23 16.62
CA ASP A 9 -37.67 -4.32 17.34
C ASP A 9 -38.72 -5.38 17.67
N LEU A 10 -38.53 -6.59 17.13
CA LEU A 10 -39.42 -7.73 17.26
C LEU A 10 -38.83 -8.73 18.25
N THR A 11 -39.61 -9.11 19.26
CA THR A 11 -39.24 -10.11 20.25
C THR A 11 -40.03 -11.39 20.00
N PHE A 12 -39.32 -12.51 19.92
CA PHE A 12 -39.89 -13.83 19.65
C PHE A 12 -39.86 -14.68 20.92
N PRO A 13 -40.86 -15.56 21.13
CA PRO A 13 -40.87 -16.47 22.27
C PRO A 13 -39.74 -17.51 22.19
N ASP A 14 -39.39 -17.94 20.98
CA ASP A 14 -38.32 -18.90 20.71
C ASP A 14 -37.37 -18.34 19.63
N PRO A 15 -36.06 -18.17 19.92
CA PRO A 15 -35.06 -17.78 18.93
C PRO A 15 -34.99 -18.70 17.70
N ALA A 16 -35.36 -19.98 17.84
CA ALA A 16 -35.29 -20.95 16.74
C ALA A 16 -36.36 -20.69 15.65
N THR A 17 -37.50 -20.08 16.00
CA THR A 17 -38.60 -19.84 15.05
C THR A 17 -38.44 -18.55 14.26
N VAL A 18 -37.54 -17.65 14.70
CA VAL A 18 -37.28 -16.33 14.08
C VAL A 18 -37.10 -16.46 12.58
N GLU A 19 -36.31 -17.43 12.15
CA GLU A 19 -35.97 -17.61 10.75
C GLU A 19 -37.18 -17.98 9.89
N GLN A 20 -37.91 -19.03 10.29
CA GLN A 20 -39.06 -19.51 9.57
C GLN A 20 -40.19 -18.46 9.54
N ILE A 21 -40.49 -17.82 10.67
CA ILE A 21 -41.53 -16.78 10.76
C ILE A 21 -41.17 -15.59 9.87
N THR A 22 -39.90 -15.20 9.85
CA THR A 22 -39.44 -14.09 9.02
C THR A 22 -39.59 -14.40 7.54
N ALA A 23 -39.24 -15.61 7.11
CA ALA A 23 -39.38 -16.03 5.71
C ALA A 23 -40.85 -16.18 5.30
N ASP A 24 -41.68 -16.82 6.12
CA ASP A 24 -43.05 -17.19 5.74
C ASP A 24 -44.04 -16.03 5.88
N ARG A 25 -43.86 -15.19 6.91
CA ARG A 25 -44.84 -14.16 7.29
C ARG A 25 -44.39 -12.76 6.95
N LEU A 26 -43.12 -12.45 7.18
CA LEU A 26 -42.61 -11.09 7.04
C LEU A 26 -42.15 -10.79 5.59
N ALA A 27 -41.44 -11.71 4.96
CA ALA A 27 -40.91 -11.50 3.61
C ALA A 27 -41.98 -11.20 2.54
N PRO A 28 -43.14 -11.89 2.49
CA PRO A 28 -44.17 -11.60 1.49
C PRO A 28 -44.77 -10.19 1.65
N VAL A 29 -44.94 -9.74 2.89
CA VAL A 29 -45.50 -8.42 3.19
C VAL A 29 -44.49 -7.31 2.93
N LEU A 30 -43.20 -7.53 3.21
CA LEU A 30 -42.14 -6.60 2.82
C LEU A 30 -42.04 -6.46 1.30
N ALA A 31 -42.13 -7.57 0.57
CA ALA A 31 -42.14 -7.56 -0.90
C ALA A 31 -43.38 -6.83 -1.45
N TYR A 32 -44.56 -7.09 -0.87
CA TYR A 32 -45.79 -6.37 -1.23
C TYR A 32 -45.70 -4.87 -0.94
N GLY A 33 -45.20 -4.49 0.24
CA GLY A 33 -44.99 -3.10 0.62
C GLY A 33 -44.05 -2.37 -0.34
N GLN A 34 -42.98 -3.03 -0.78
CA GLN A 34 -42.06 -2.48 -1.77
C GLN A 34 -42.72 -2.33 -3.15
N ASN A 35 -43.40 -3.36 -3.64
CA ASN A 35 -44.05 -3.34 -4.96
C ASN A 35 -45.22 -2.35 -5.05
N SER A 36 -45.89 -2.07 -3.93
CA SER A 36 -46.97 -1.09 -3.83
C SER A 36 -46.48 0.35 -3.59
N GLY A 37 -45.18 0.55 -3.37
CA GLY A 37 -44.59 1.85 -3.06
C GLY A 37 -44.83 2.33 -1.63
N ALA A 38 -45.30 1.47 -0.73
CA ALA A 38 -45.49 1.79 0.69
C ALA A 38 -44.16 1.90 1.45
N LEU A 39 -43.09 1.28 0.93
CA LEU A 39 -41.72 1.41 1.42
C LEU A 39 -40.73 1.31 0.26
N ASN A 40 -39.56 1.92 0.40
CA ASN A 40 -38.53 1.94 -0.65
C ASN A 40 -37.52 0.81 -0.48
N ASP A 41 -36.73 0.88 0.59
CA ASP A 41 -35.71 -0.09 0.96
C ASP A 41 -36.04 -0.68 2.32
N TRP A 42 -35.61 -1.91 2.57
CA TRP A 42 -35.76 -2.56 3.87
C TRP A 42 -34.67 -3.59 4.12
N TRP A 43 -34.33 -3.80 5.38
CA TRP A 43 -33.38 -4.83 5.80
C TRP A 43 -33.64 -5.21 7.26
N TYR A 44 -33.07 -6.33 7.70
CA TYR A 44 -33.21 -6.77 9.09
C TYR A 44 -31.85 -7.05 9.74
N MET A 45 -31.82 -7.10 11.06
CA MET A 45 -30.67 -7.53 11.82
C MET A 45 -31.07 -8.52 12.91
N ARG A 46 -30.40 -9.69 12.97
CA ARG A 46 -30.57 -10.66 14.05
C ARG A 46 -29.73 -10.27 15.26
N LYS A 47 -30.39 -10.12 16.42
CA LYS A 47 -29.78 -9.88 17.74
C LYS A 47 -30.51 -10.78 18.77
N LYS A 48 -30.88 -10.28 19.96
CA LYS A 48 -31.76 -10.99 20.92
C LYS A 48 -33.24 -11.03 20.45
N GLY A 49 -33.45 -11.12 19.15
CA GLY A 49 -34.70 -10.85 18.42
C GLY A 49 -34.39 -10.41 16.99
N LEU A 50 -35.34 -9.76 16.32
CA LEU A 50 -35.15 -9.22 14.97
C LEU A 50 -35.38 -7.71 14.96
N ARG A 51 -34.43 -6.94 14.45
CA ARG A 51 -34.61 -5.51 14.20
C ARG A 51 -34.96 -5.34 12.73
N LEU A 52 -36.19 -4.98 12.43
CA LEU A 52 -36.66 -4.69 11.07
C LEU A 52 -36.49 -3.20 10.80
N ARG A 53 -35.92 -2.85 9.66
CA ARG A 53 -35.71 -1.46 9.23
C ARG A 53 -36.25 -1.27 7.82
N TYR A 54 -36.96 -0.17 7.59
CA TYR A 54 -37.41 0.20 6.24
C TYR A 54 -37.49 1.71 6.05
N ARG A 55 -37.44 2.15 4.80
CA ARG A 55 -37.60 3.56 4.42
C ARG A 55 -39.02 3.87 4.01
N ALA A 56 -39.66 4.79 4.71
CA ALA A 56 -40.99 5.31 4.40
C ALA A 56 -41.17 6.70 5.03
N ALA A 57 -42.18 7.45 4.58
CA ALA A 57 -42.50 8.76 5.17
C ALA A 57 -43.05 8.62 6.60
N ASP A 58 -43.90 7.61 6.81
CA ASP A 58 -44.53 7.26 8.08
C ASP A 58 -44.47 5.74 8.29
N PRO A 59 -44.68 5.22 9.52
CA PRO A 59 -44.75 3.79 9.76
C PRO A 59 -45.80 3.12 8.86
N ALA A 60 -45.33 2.32 7.90
CA ALA A 60 -46.18 1.63 6.94
C ALA A 60 -47.24 0.74 7.64
N LEU A 61 -48.51 1.09 7.48
CA LEU A 61 -49.64 0.41 8.13
C LEU A 61 -49.68 -1.10 7.84
N VAL A 62 -49.29 -1.49 6.62
CA VAL A 62 -49.21 -2.90 6.21
C VAL A 62 -48.22 -3.70 7.04
N ILE A 63 -47.14 -3.06 7.52
CA ILE A 63 -46.14 -3.69 8.38
C ILE A 63 -46.64 -3.73 9.81
N THR A 64 -47.10 -2.61 10.37
CA THR A 64 -47.57 -2.58 11.77
C THR A 64 -48.76 -3.50 12.00
N ALA A 65 -49.72 -3.55 11.05
CA ALA A 65 -50.85 -4.48 11.12
C ALA A 65 -50.41 -5.95 11.09
N LEU A 66 -49.40 -6.31 10.28
CA LEU A 66 -48.83 -7.65 10.33
C LEU A 66 -48.18 -7.93 11.69
N LEU A 67 -47.43 -6.98 12.24
CA LEU A 67 -46.75 -7.17 13.54
C LEU A 67 -47.77 -7.38 14.68
N ASP A 68 -48.89 -6.67 14.65
CA ASP A 68 -50.01 -6.87 15.58
C ASP A 68 -50.61 -8.27 15.44
N VAL A 69 -50.89 -8.72 14.21
CA VAL A 69 -51.38 -10.08 13.95
C VAL A 69 -50.39 -11.14 14.45
N LEU A 70 -49.09 -10.96 14.22
CA LEU A 70 -48.07 -11.91 14.70
C LEU A 70 -47.99 -11.93 16.24
N ALA A 71 -48.22 -10.81 16.91
CA ALA A 71 -48.29 -10.75 18.36
C ALA A 71 -49.57 -11.43 18.91
N GLU A 72 -50.72 -11.20 18.27
CA GLU A 72 -51.99 -11.85 18.63
C GLU A 72 -51.96 -13.37 18.44
N GLU A 73 -51.29 -13.85 17.38
CA GLU A 73 -51.07 -15.28 17.13
C GLU A 73 -50.02 -15.91 18.08
N GLY A 74 -49.39 -15.11 18.95
CA GLY A 74 -48.35 -15.56 19.86
C GLY A 74 -47.02 -15.90 19.18
N LEU A 75 -46.85 -15.52 17.90
CA LEU A 75 -45.59 -15.68 17.16
C LEU A 75 -44.55 -14.62 17.57
N LEU A 76 -45.01 -13.49 18.08
CA LEU A 76 -44.19 -12.48 18.77
C LEU A 76 -44.64 -12.37 20.22
N THR A 77 -43.68 -12.22 21.14
CA THR A 77 -43.98 -11.80 22.52
C THR A 77 -44.25 -10.30 22.62
N GLY A 78 -43.78 -9.53 21.64
CA GLY A 78 -44.06 -8.11 21.50
C GLY A 78 -43.19 -7.45 20.42
N TRP A 79 -43.61 -6.27 19.98
CA TRP A 79 -42.84 -5.43 19.08
C TRP A 79 -42.93 -3.96 19.49
N ALA A 80 -41.90 -3.18 19.16
CA ALA A 80 -41.86 -1.76 19.46
C ALA A 80 -41.19 -0.96 18.34
N THR A 81 -41.74 0.21 18.02
CA THR A 81 -41.07 1.19 17.15
C THR A 81 -40.00 1.92 17.93
N VAL A 82 -38.79 1.97 17.38
CA VAL A 82 -37.63 2.61 18.00
C VAL A 82 -36.89 3.50 17.01
N ILE A 83 -36.12 4.46 17.53
CA ILE A 83 -35.30 5.33 16.70
C ILE A 83 -34.14 4.50 16.14
N TYR A 84 -33.97 4.54 14.82
CA TYR A 84 -32.80 3.95 14.18
C TYR A 84 -31.64 4.93 14.18
N GLU A 85 -30.58 4.56 14.88
CA GLU A 85 -29.29 5.24 14.84
C GLU A 85 -28.32 4.39 14.01
N PRO A 86 -28.02 4.79 12.75
CA PRO A 86 -27.06 4.06 11.93
C PRO A 86 -25.66 4.14 12.55
N GLU A 87 -24.91 3.05 12.48
CA GLU A 87 -23.51 3.01 12.91
C GLU A 87 -22.57 3.70 11.89
N THR A 88 -22.91 4.94 11.50
CA THR A 88 -22.28 5.70 10.42
C THR A 88 -20.76 5.78 10.55
N GLU A 89 -20.25 6.04 11.75
CA GLU A 89 -18.80 6.06 11.99
C GLU A 89 -18.17 4.69 11.77
N ALA A 90 -18.82 3.61 12.23
CA ALA A 90 -18.32 2.25 12.05
C ALA A 90 -18.27 1.85 10.57
N PHE A 91 -19.19 2.35 9.74
CA PHE A 91 -19.18 2.12 8.30
C PHE A 91 -18.31 3.10 7.52
N GLY A 92 -17.61 4.04 8.18
CA GLY A 92 -16.67 4.93 7.51
C GLY A 92 -17.33 6.16 6.89
N GLY A 93 -18.41 6.66 7.49
CA GLY A 93 -19.06 7.92 7.11
C GLY A 93 -20.41 7.74 6.43
N PRO A 94 -21.15 8.84 6.19
CA PRO A 94 -22.53 8.81 5.71
C PRO A 94 -22.67 8.16 4.32
N ASP A 95 -21.72 8.41 3.41
CA ASP A 95 -21.75 7.82 2.06
C ASP A 95 -21.55 6.31 2.08
N ALA A 96 -20.64 5.83 2.94
CA ALA A 96 -20.37 4.41 3.10
C ALA A 96 -21.52 3.70 3.82
N MET A 97 -22.19 4.38 4.75
CA MET A 97 -23.42 3.89 5.36
C MET A 97 -24.54 3.72 4.32
N GLU A 98 -24.64 4.60 3.32
CA GLU A 98 -25.61 4.44 2.24
C GLU A 98 -25.32 3.22 1.37
N ILE A 99 -24.03 2.97 1.06
CA ILE A 99 -23.60 1.74 0.38
C ILE A 99 -23.97 0.51 1.22
N ALA A 100 -23.73 0.56 2.53
CA ALA A 100 -24.08 -0.51 3.46
C ALA A 100 -25.59 -0.78 3.45
N HIS A 101 -26.44 0.25 3.54
CA HIS A 101 -27.89 0.10 3.49
C HIS A 101 -28.38 -0.57 2.19
N ARG A 102 -27.86 -0.13 1.04
CA ARG A 102 -28.22 -0.73 -0.26
C ARG A 102 -27.79 -2.20 -0.34
N LEU A 103 -26.58 -2.52 0.14
CA LEU A 103 -26.12 -3.90 0.25
C LEU A 103 -27.05 -4.70 1.19
N PHE A 104 -27.38 -4.16 2.35
CA PHE A 104 -28.20 -4.84 3.37
C PHE A 104 -29.61 -5.12 2.87
N HIS A 105 -30.15 -4.24 2.03
CA HIS A 105 -31.46 -4.45 1.40
C HIS A 105 -31.45 -5.68 0.49
N THR A 106 -30.56 -5.71 -0.50
CA THR A 106 -30.46 -6.83 -1.44
C THR A 106 -30.08 -8.13 -0.70
N ASP A 107 -29.12 -8.05 0.23
CA ASP A 107 -28.68 -9.18 1.03
C ASP A 107 -29.82 -9.77 1.88
N SER A 108 -30.64 -8.93 2.52
CA SER A 108 -31.79 -9.39 3.32
C SER A 108 -32.83 -10.13 2.48
N ARG A 109 -33.09 -9.66 1.25
CA ARG A 109 -34.02 -10.31 0.32
C ARG A 109 -33.57 -11.73 -0.04
N HIS A 110 -32.30 -11.90 -0.41
CA HIS A 110 -31.76 -13.21 -0.77
C HIS A 110 -31.67 -14.15 0.43
N LEU A 111 -31.30 -13.63 1.61
CA LEU A 111 -31.27 -14.45 2.82
C LEU A 111 -32.65 -14.97 3.20
N MET A 112 -33.71 -14.14 3.14
CA MET A 112 -35.08 -14.59 3.42
C MET A 112 -35.59 -15.56 2.35
N ALA A 113 -35.32 -15.30 1.06
CA ALA A 113 -35.73 -16.17 -0.03
C ALA A 113 -35.12 -17.57 0.11
N ARG A 114 -33.82 -17.65 0.45
CA ARG A 114 -33.14 -18.93 0.69
C ARG A 114 -33.71 -19.72 1.86
N THR A 115 -34.16 -19.04 2.92
CA THR A 115 -34.83 -19.71 4.04
C THR A 115 -36.19 -20.30 3.63
N ALA A 116 -36.89 -19.64 2.71
CA ALA A 116 -38.21 -20.08 2.24
C ALA A 116 -38.14 -21.25 1.23
N GLU A 117 -36.95 -21.58 0.70
CA GLU A 117 -36.78 -22.71 -0.22
C GLU A 117 -36.97 -24.06 0.51
N PRO A 118 -37.77 -24.98 -0.04
CA PRO A 118 -38.07 -26.26 0.61
C PRO A 118 -36.89 -27.24 0.59
N ASP A 119 -36.00 -27.12 -0.40
CA ASP A 119 -34.81 -27.95 -0.55
C ASP A 119 -33.57 -27.26 0.06
N PRO A 120 -32.65 -28.02 0.68
CA PRO A 120 -31.43 -27.44 1.23
C PRO A 120 -30.58 -26.82 0.11
N PRO A 121 -30.06 -25.59 0.29
CA PRO A 121 -29.31 -24.93 -0.75
C PRO A 121 -27.98 -25.64 -1.02
N ALA A 122 -27.54 -25.61 -2.27
CA ALA A 122 -26.29 -26.25 -2.71
C ALA A 122 -25.03 -25.67 -2.04
N LEU A 123 -25.06 -24.40 -1.60
CA LEU A 123 -24.05 -23.79 -0.72
C LEU A 123 -24.67 -23.51 0.65
N GLY A 124 -24.02 -24.02 1.71
CA GLY A 124 -24.33 -23.70 3.09
C GLY A 124 -23.98 -22.24 3.43
N ARG A 125 -24.39 -21.79 4.63
CA ARG A 125 -24.24 -20.40 5.07
C ARG A 125 -22.78 -19.94 5.11
N THR A 126 -21.89 -20.81 5.57
CA THR A 126 -20.45 -20.53 5.64
C THR A 126 -19.87 -20.40 4.24
N GLU A 127 -20.18 -21.32 3.34
CA GLU A 127 -19.69 -21.31 1.97
C GLU A 127 -20.20 -20.07 1.22
N THR A 128 -21.49 -19.74 1.39
CA THR A 128 -22.09 -18.52 0.82
C THR A 128 -21.43 -17.26 1.36
N LEU A 129 -21.18 -17.15 2.67
CA LEU A 129 -20.44 -16.06 3.29
C LEU A 129 -19.08 -15.89 2.60
N VAL A 130 -18.28 -16.95 2.51
CA VAL A 130 -16.94 -16.89 1.92
C VAL A 130 -17.00 -16.47 0.45
N VAL A 131 -17.92 -17.03 -0.34
CA VAL A 131 -18.05 -16.75 -1.77
C VAL A 131 -18.46 -15.29 -2.06
N LEU A 132 -19.48 -14.78 -1.35
CA LEU A 132 -19.98 -13.42 -1.55
C LEU A 132 -18.98 -12.38 -1.03
N VAL A 133 -18.39 -12.62 0.14
CA VAL A 133 -17.35 -11.76 0.68
C VAL A 133 -16.14 -11.74 -0.25
N SER A 134 -15.68 -12.88 -0.74
CA SER A 134 -14.54 -12.91 -1.67
C SER A 134 -14.83 -12.14 -2.96
N ALA A 135 -16.06 -12.16 -3.47
CA ALA A 135 -16.47 -11.32 -4.59
C ALA A 135 -16.38 -9.82 -4.22
N MET A 136 -16.93 -9.42 -3.07
CA MET A 136 -16.84 -8.05 -2.57
C MET A 136 -15.39 -7.58 -2.38
N LEU A 137 -14.55 -8.39 -1.74
CA LEU A 137 -13.15 -8.01 -1.47
C LEU A 137 -12.34 -7.87 -2.77
N ARG A 138 -12.49 -8.80 -3.73
CA ARG A 138 -11.85 -8.69 -5.05
C ARG A 138 -12.36 -7.47 -5.83
N SER A 139 -13.65 -7.17 -5.75
CA SER A 139 -14.24 -5.99 -6.41
C SER A 139 -13.84 -4.66 -5.77
N ALA A 140 -13.49 -4.67 -4.47
CA ALA A 140 -12.82 -3.58 -3.77
C ALA A 140 -11.34 -3.45 -4.15
N GLY A 141 -10.85 -4.32 -5.04
CA GLY A 141 -9.49 -4.31 -5.55
C GLY A 141 -8.47 -4.93 -4.59
N LEU A 142 -8.90 -5.66 -3.56
CA LEU A 142 -7.98 -6.25 -2.58
C LEU A 142 -7.27 -7.49 -3.11
N ASP A 143 -5.95 -7.54 -2.96
CA ASP A 143 -5.17 -8.75 -3.24
C ASP A 143 -5.40 -9.87 -2.20
N TRP A 144 -4.70 -10.98 -2.39
CA TRP A 144 -4.83 -12.17 -1.54
C TRP A 144 -4.53 -11.90 -0.06
N TYR A 145 -3.48 -11.14 0.26
CA TYR A 145 -3.07 -10.88 1.64
C TYR A 145 -3.90 -9.78 2.28
N GLU A 146 -4.34 -8.78 1.52
CA GLU A 146 -5.32 -7.81 2.00
C GLU A 146 -6.68 -8.42 2.28
N GLN A 147 -7.09 -9.40 1.47
CA GLN A 147 -8.26 -10.23 1.81
C GLN A 147 -8.03 -10.90 3.16
N GLY A 148 -6.82 -11.44 3.40
CA GLY A 148 -6.38 -11.93 4.71
C GLY A 148 -6.49 -10.91 5.83
N ASP A 149 -6.05 -9.66 5.63
CA ASP A 149 -6.17 -8.58 6.61
C ASP A 149 -7.62 -8.27 6.96
N VAL A 150 -8.53 -8.31 5.98
CA VAL A 150 -9.97 -8.13 6.25
C VAL A 150 -10.50 -9.30 7.08
N TRP A 151 -10.09 -10.54 6.77
CA TRP A 151 -10.39 -11.70 7.61
C TRP A 151 -9.79 -11.60 9.01
N ALA A 152 -8.60 -10.99 9.17
CA ALA A 152 -7.97 -10.74 10.46
C ALA A 152 -8.79 -9.75 11.29
N LYS A 153 -9.19 -8.63 10.69
CA LYS A 153 -10.07 -7.63 11.33
C LYS A 153 -11.45 -8.19 11.66
N PHE A 154 -11.96 -9.11 10.84
CA PHE A 154 -13.17 -9.86 11.16
C PHE A 154 -12.96 -10.79 12.35
N ALA A 155 -11.80 -11.46 12.43
CA ALA A 155 -11.41 -12.34 13.54
C ALA A 155 -11.21 -11.57 14.86
N GLU A 156 -10.59 -10.39 14.85
CA GLU A 156 -10.40 -9.51 16.02
C GLU A 156 -11.73 -9.16 16.71
N LEU A 157 -12.82 -9.15 15.95
CA LEU A 157 -14.17 -8.85 16.45
C LEU A 157 -14.93 -10.11 16.88
N ARG A 158 -14.24 -11.25 16.97
CA ARG A 158 -14.82 -12.56 17.33
C ARG A 158 -14.02 -13.23 18.46
N PRO A 159 -14.66 -14.09 19.25
CA PRO A 159 -13.95 -14.92 20.23
C PRO A 159 -12.95 -15.84 19.52
N GLU A 160 -11.84 -16.13 20.17
CA GLU A 160 -10.86 -17.10 19.69
C GLU A 160 -11.50 -18.49 19.54
N PRO A 161 -11.40 -19.15 18.37
CA PRO A 161 -11.99 -20.47 18.17
C PRO A 161 -11.15 -21.55 18.87
N PRO A 162 -11.77 -22.66 19.30
CA PRO A 162 -11.03 -23.80 19.84
C PRO A 162 -10.06 -24.39 18.80
N ALA A 163 -8.90 -24.86 19.28
CA ALA A 163 -7.88 -25.47 18.43
C ALA A 163 -8.42 -26.69 17.68
N LEU A 164 -8.17 -26.77 16.37
CA LEU A 164 -8.61 -27.87 15.52
C LEU A 164 -7.58 -29.00 15.54
N ALA A 165 -8.03 -30.25 15.53
CA ALA A 165 -7.12 -31.39 15.38
C ALA A 165 -6.42 -31.35 14.00
N PRO A 166 -5.08 -31.56 13.92
CA PRO A 166 -4.31 -31.42 12.67
C PRO A 166 -4.84 -32.22 11.48
N VAL A 167 -5.40 -33.41 11.75
CA VAL A 167 -5.97 -34.32 10.72
C VAL A 167 -7.15 -33.69 9.95
N ARG A 168 -7.85 -32.72 10.55
CA ARG A 168 -8.98 -32.02 9.91
C ARG A 168 -8.59 -30.69 9.25
N ALA A 169 -7.40 -30.16 9.50
CA ALA A 169 -6.99 -28.83 9.06
C ALA A 169 -6.74 -28.76 7.54
N ALA A 170 -5.92 -29.66 6.99
CA ALA A 170 -5.50 -29.59 5.59
C ALA A 170 -6.66 -29.66 4.56
N PRO A 171 -7.66 -30.55 4.67
CA PRO A 171 -8.79 -30.56 3.74
C PRO A 171 -9.66 -29.30 3.82
N LEU A 172 -9.80 -28.73 5.02
CA LEU A 172 -10.58 -27.50 5.23
C LEU A 172 -9.86 -26.27 4.68
N THR A 173 -8.54 -26.19 4.83
CA THR A 173 -7.71 -25.13 4.24
C THR A 173 -7.76 -25.19 2.71
N ALA A 174 -7.75 -26.39 2.12
CA ALA A 174 -7.93 -26.57 0.67
C ALA A 174 -9.34 -26.15 0.20
N ALA A 175 -10.39 -26.53 0.94
CA ALA A 175 -11.77 -26.12 0.64
C ALA A 175 -11.95 -24.60 0.75
N MET A 176 -11.37 -23.99 1.78
CA MET A 176 -11.40 -22.54 2.01
C MET A 176 -10.70 -21.81 0.87
N ARG A 177 -9.50 -22.25 0.47
CA ARG A 177 -8.78 -21.68 -0.68
C ARG A 177 -9.62 -21.74 -1.94
N ARG A 178 -10.28 -22.87 -2.19
CA ARG A 178 -11.17 -23.03 -3.35
C ARG A 178 -12.28 -21.98 -3.29
N LEU A 179 -13.03 -21.90 -2.19
CA LEU A 179 -14.13 -20.94 -2.03
C LEU A 179 -13.68 -19.48 -2.20
N MET A 180 -12.51 -19.11 -1.65
CA MET A 180 -11.96 -17.75 -1.76
C MET A 180 -11.52 -17.37 -3.18
N THR A 181 -11.19 -18.35 -4.01
CA THR A 181 -10.67 -18.14 -5.37
C THR A 181 -11.68 -18.46 -6.48
N LEU A 182 -12.89 -18.91 -6.13
CA LEU A 182 -13.96 -19.17 -7.11
C LEU A 182 -14.34 -17.89 -7.88
N ASP A 183 -14.55 -18.06 -9.17
CA ASP A 183 -15.25 -17.08 -10.01
C ASP A 183 -16.73 -17.08 -9.62
N THR A 184 -17.08 -16.17 -8.69
CA THR A 184 -18.41 -16.10 -8.09
C THR A 184 -19.52 -15.88 -9.12
N ARG A 185 -19.23 -15.18 -10.22
CA ARG A 185 -20.21 -14.98 -11.31
C ARG A 185 -20.54 -16.27 -12.05
N ARG A 186 -19.61 -17.23 -12.14
CA ARG A 186 -19.93 -18.53 -12.74
C ARG A 186 -20.96 -19.31 -11.93
N LEU A 187 -20.97 -19.13 -10.61
CA LEU A 187 -21.90 -19.83 -9.72
C LEU A 187 -23.36 -19.40 -9.97
N THR A 188 -23.60 -18.30 -10.68
CA THR A 188 -24.95 -17.81 -10.97
C THR A 188 -25.52 -18.34 -12.29
N HIS A 189 -24.75 -19.13 -13.05
CA HIS A 189 -25.23 -19.74 -14.29
C HIS A 189 -26.32 -20.81 -14.01
N PRO A 190 -27.18 -21.12 -15.01
CA PRO A 190 -28.17 -22.17 -14.86
C PRO A 190 -27.53 -23.51 -14.46
N GLY A 191 -28.04 -24.13 -13.39
CA GLY A 191 -27.53 -25.40 -12.85
C GLY A 191 -26.38 -25.28 -11.85
N GLU A 192 -25.88 -24.07 -11.59
CA GLU A 192 -24.83 -23.81 -10.60
C GLU A 192 -25.42 -23.40 -9.23
N PRO A 193 -24.65 -23.45 -8.12
CA PRO A 193 -25.18 -23.32 -6.76
C PRO A 193 -25.85 -21.99 -6.39
N LEU A 194 -25.65 -20.93 -7.17
CA LEU A 194 -26.28 -19.60 -7.01
C LEU A 194 -27.13 -19.24 -8.25
N ALA A 195 -27.61 -20.22 -9.00
CA ALA A 195 -28.46 -20.00 -10.18
C ALA A 195 -29.65 -19.09 -9.84
N GLY A 196 -29.85 -18.04 -10.66
CA GLY A 196 -30.91 -17.04 -10.44
C GLY A 196 -30.63 -16.01 -9.35
N GLN A 197 -29.43 -16.00 -8.76
CA GLN A 197 -29.02 -15.08 -7.68
C GLN A 197 -27.92 -14.11 -8.12
N SER A 198 -27.89 -13.73 -9.40
CA SER A 198 -26.91 -12.76 -9.95
C SER A 198 -26.94 -11.42 -9.21
N ASP A 199 -28.15 -10.93 -8.91
CA ASP A 199 -28.35 -9.64 -8.23
C ASP A 199 -27.71 -9.61 -6.84
N TRP A 200 -27.59 -10.78 -6.18
CA TRP A 200 -26.92 -10.89 -4.89
C TRP A 200 -25.42 -10.69 -5.03
N VAL A 201 -24.80 -11.38 -6.00
CA VAL A 201 -23.37 -11.25 -6.29
C VAL A 201 -23.06 -9.83 -6.74
N ASP A 202 -23.88 -9.27 -7.64
CA ASP A 202 -23.72 -7.89 -8.13
C ASP A 202 -23.81 -6.87 -6.98
N ALA A 203 -24.67 -7.08 -5.98
CA ALA A 203 -24.75 -6.19 -4.83
C ALA A 203 -23.45 -6.18 -4.00
N PHE A 204 -22.85 -7.35 -3.76
CA PHE A 204 -21.57 -7.47 -3.05
C PHE A 204 -20.41 -6.87 -3.86
N GLU A 205 -20.36 -7.15 -5.17
CA GLU A 205 -19.34 -6.58 -6.06
C GLU A 205 -19.48 -5.05 -6.16
N LYS A 206 -20.71 -4.54 -6.28
CA LYS A 206 -20.96 -3.10 -6.34
C LYS A 206 -20.60 -2.41 -5.04
N ALA A 207 -20.86 -3.04 -3.89
CA ALA A 207 -20.47 -2.50 -2.59
C ALA A 207 -18.94 -2.37 -2.49
N GLY A 208 -18.19 -3.40 -2.90
CA GLY A 208 -16.72 -3.33 -2.92
C GLY A 208 -16.20 -2.23 -3.84
N GLN A 209 -16.72 -2.14 -5.07
CA GLN A 209 -16.37 -1.10 -6.05
C GLN A 209 -16.65 0.32 -5.56
N ASP A 210 -17.80 0.53 -4.90
CA ASP A 210 -18.16 1.85 -4.41
C ASP A 210 -17.35 2.25 -3.18
N LEU A 211 -17.05 1.30 -2.29
CA LEU A 211 -16.22 1.57 -1.11
C LEU A 211 -14.78 1.90 -1.48
N VAL A 212 -14.19 1.20 -2.46
CA VAL A 212 -12.84 1.57 -2.93
C VAL A 212 -12.85 2.92 -3.64
N ARG A 213 -13.94 3.31 -4.32
CA ARG A 213 -14.10 4.68 -4.84
C ARG A 213 -14.14 5.70 -3.71
N LEU A 214 -14.98 5.51 -2.69
CA LEU A 214 -15.00 6.40 -1.53
C LEU A 214 -13.64 6.48 -0.82
N ALA A 215 -12.91 5.37 -0.74
CA ALA A 215 -11.57 5.35 -0.18
C ALA A 215 -10.58 6.19 -1.01
N ARG A 216 -10.60 6.03 -2.34
CA ARG A 216 -9.76 6.79 -3.28
C ARG A 216 -10.09 8.28 -3.27
N ASP A 217 -11.37 8.61 -3.13
CA ASP A 217 -11.86 9.99 -3.08
C ASP A 217 -11.65 10.63 -1.69
N GLY A 218 -11.09 9.91 -0.71
CA GLY A 218 -10.86 10.43 0.66
C GLY A 218 -12.14 10.65 1.47
N ARG A 219 -13.26 10.03 1.07
CA ARG A 219 -14.58 10.19 1.70
C ARG A 219 -14.88 9.15 2.77
N LEU A 220 -14.03 8.13 2.93
CA LEU A 220 -14.13 7.20 4.04
C LEU A 220 -13.50 7.76 5.31
N THR A 221 -14.26 7.78 6.41
CA THR A 221 -13.74 8.16 7.74
C THR A 221 -13.02 7.00 8.45
N ARG A 222 -13.09 5.78 7.91
CA ARG A 222 -12.37 4.59 8.37
C ARG A 222 -11.68 3.88 7.21
N GLY A 223 -10.56 3.21 7.48
CA GLY A 223 -9.85 2.45 6.46
C GLY A 223 -10.75 1.40 5.77
N LEU A 224 -10.62 1.27 4.45
CA LEU A 224 -11.42 0.37 3.61
C LEU A 224 -11.54 -1.05 4.16
N ARG A 225 -10.42 -1.65 4.58
CA ARG A 225 -10.39 -3.01 5.13
C ARG A 225 -11.19 -3.15 6.44
N ALA A 226 -11.21 -2.11 7.27
CA ALA A 226 -12.00 -2.11 8.51
C ALA A 226 -13.50 -1.98 8.21
N VAL A 227 -13.89 -1.19 7.20
CA VAL A 227 -15.28 -1.08 6.76
C VAL A 227 -15.77 -2.38 6.15
N LEU A 228 -14.97 -3.01 5.28
CA LEU A 228 -15.28 -4.31 4.66
C LEU A 228 -15.44 -5.42 5.73
N ALA A 229 -14.54 -5.48 6.72
CA ALA A 229 -14.67 -6.41 7.84
C ALA A 229 -15.97 -6.17 8.63
N HIS A 230 -16.37 -4.91 8.81
CA HIS A 230 -17.62 -4.57 9.47
C HIS A 230 -18.86 -5.01 8.65
N LEU A 231 -18.82 -4.88 7.32
CA LEU A 231 -19.87 -5.39 6.43
C LEU A 231 -19.98 -6.91 6.49
N MET A 232 -18.85 -7.63 6.56
CA MET A 232 -18.83 -9.08 6.75
C MET A 232 -19.54 -9.50 8.03
N ILE A 233 -19.33 -8.76 9.14
CA ILE A 233 -20.01 -9.01 10.42
C ILE A 233 -21.51 -8.88 10.28
N PHE A 234 -21.95 -7.82 9.63
CA PHE A 234 -23.37 -7.55 9.44
C PHE A 234 -24.03 -8.60 8.55
N HIS A 235 -23.35 -9.02 7.47
CA HIS A 235 -23.82 -10.12 6.63
C HIS A 235 -23.88 -11.45 7.40
N ALA A 236 -22.80 -11.85 8.08
CA ALA A 236 -22.76 -13.11 8.85
C ALA A 236 -23.85 -13.17 9.94
N ASN A 237 -24.08 -12.05 10.63
CA ASN A 237 -25.13 -11.95 11.63
C ASN A 237 -26.54 -12.00 11.00
N ARG A 238 -26.76 -11.37 9.84
CA ARG A 238 -28.06 -11.45 9.13
C ARG A 238 -28.35 -12.86 8.64
N ALA A 239 -27.33 -13.52 8.11
CA ALA A 239 -27.37 -14.91 7.68
C ALA A 239 -27.60 -15.88 8.84
N GLY A 240 -27.59 -15.41 10.10
CA GLY A 240 -27.76 -16.25 11.27
C GLY A 240 -26.64 -17.27 11.43
N LEU A 241 -25.41 -16.91 11.01
CA LEU A 241 -24.25 -17.77 11.21
C LEU A 241 -23.83 -17.69 12.69
N PRO A 242 -23.73 -18.82 13.43
CA PRO A 242 -23.33 -18.79 14.83
C PRO A 242 -21.94 -18.18 15.01
N VAL A 243 -21.70 -17.53 16.16
CA VAL A 243 -20.45 -16.80 16.41
C VAL A 243 -19.23 -17.75 16.36
N GLU A 244 -19.39 -18.97 16.86
CA GLU A 244 -18.39 -20.03 16.80
C GLU A 244 -18.04 -20.43 15.35
N HIS A 245 -19.02 -20.45 14.45
CA HIS A 245 -18.78 -20.70 13.03
C HIS A 245 -18.08 -19.51 12.40
N GLN A 246 -18.46 -18.28 12.75
CA GLN A 246 -17.77 -17.07 12.29
C GLN A 246 -16.29 -17.09 12.72
N SER A 247 -16.00 -17.41 13.98
CA SER A 247 -14.63 -17.56 14.49
C SER A 247 -13.86 -18.64 13.76
N ALA A 248 -14.46 -19.82 13.57
CA ALA A 248 -13.83 -20.94 12.87
C ALA A 248 -13.53 -20.60 11.40
N THR A 249 -14.47 -19.97 10.69
CA THR A 249 -14.27 -19.52 9.30
C THR A 249 -13.16 -18.49 9.20
N ALA A 250 -13.11 -17.52 10.11
CA ALA A 250 -12.07 -16.51 10.13
C ALA A 250 -10.68 -17.13 10.34
N ALA A 251 -10.54 -18.02 11.33
CA ALA A 251 -9.27 -18.72 11.57
C ALA A 251 -8.84 -19.57 10.36
N ARG A 252 -9.77 -20.26 9.68
CA ARG A 252 -9.44 -21.00 8.45
C ARG A 252 -9.06 -20.08 7.30
N ALA A 253 -9.68 -18.91 7.17
CA ALA A 253 -9.29 -17.91 6.19
C ALA A 253 -7.85 -17.44 6.43
N LEU A 254 -7.51 -17.14 7.69
CA LEU A 254 -6.17 -16.71 8.10
C LEU A 254 -5.12 -17.79 7.89
N GLU A 255 -5.44 -19.04 8.24
CA GLU A 255 -4.56 -20.18 7.96
C GLU A 255 -4.34 -20.37 6.44
N THR A 256 -5.42 -20.22 5.66
CA THR A 256 -5.38 -20.32 4.20
C THR A 256 -4.57 -19.23 3.55
N VAL A 257 -4.65 -18.00 4.07
CA VAL A 257 -3.96 -16.84 3.49
C VAL A 257 -2.51 -16.75 3.97
N PHE A 258 -2.27 -16.97 5.27
CA PHE A 258 -0.99 -16.67 5.92
C PHE A 258 -0.14 -17.91 6.31
N HIS A 259 -0.69 -19.14 6.33
CA HIS A 259 0.00 -20.32 6.92
C HIS A 259 0.07 -21.55 5.98
N PHE A 260 0.11 -21.36 4.66
CA PHE A 260 0.20 -22.47 3.70
C PHE A 260 1.62 -23.07 3.64
N GLY A 261 1.92 -24.11 4.44
CA GLY A 261 3.29 -24.64 4.48
C GLY A 261 3.60 -26.01 5.12
N GLU A 262 2.67 -26.70 5.81
CA GLU A 262 2.98 -28.00 6.44
C GLU A 262 2.01 -29.11 5.99
N GLY A 263 2.41 -29.94 5.02
CA GLY A 263 1.69 -31.16 4.59
C GLY A 263 2.25 -31.79 3.29
N PRO A 264 2.23 -33.14 3.13
CA PRO A 264 3.28 -33.88 2.41
C PRO A 264 3.17 -33.88 0.87
N THR A 265 4.34 -33.86 0.24
CA THR A 265 4.72 -34.17 -1.15
C THR A 265 3.65 -34.77 -2.08
N SER A 266 3.29 -34.04 -3.14
CA SER A 266 2.77 -34.47 -4.46
C SER A 266 2.04 -33.26 -5.05
N SER A 267 2.17 -32.82 -6.30
CA SER A 267 2.81 -33.27 -7.53
C SER A 267 2.92 -32.04 -8.44
N GLN A 268 3.94 -31.97 -9.29
CA GLN A 268 4.19 -30.85 -10.20
C GLN A 268 2.96 -30.53 -11.09
N PRO A 269 2.56 -29.25 -11.25
CA PRO A 269 1.69 -28.84 -12.34
C PRO A 269 2.53 -28.47 -13.56
N THR A 270 2.33 -29.23 -14.64
CA THR A 270 2.83 -28.96 -15.99
C THR A 270 2.22 -27.65 -16.49
N ILE A 271 3.03 -26.60 -16.61
CA ILE A 271 2.62 -25.34 -17.22
C ILE A 271 2.67 -25.53 -18.75
N ARG A 272 1.51 -25.44 -19.40
CA ARG A 272 1.42 -25.22 -20.85
C ARG A 272 1.64 -23.72 -21.12
N THR A 273 2.85 -23.38 -21.52
CA THR A 273 3.21 -22.05 -22.03
C THR A 273 2.76 -21.93 -23.48
N THR A 274 1.85 -21.00 -23.77
CA THR A 274 1.66 -20.50 -25.13
C THR A 274 2.02 -19.02 -25.17
N THR A 275 3.26 -18.74 -25.55
CA THR A 275 3.71 -17.42 -25.97
C THR A 275 4.52 -17.62 -27.24
N ARG A 276 4.02 -17.10 -28.37
CA ARG A 276 4.78 -17.05 -29.61
C ARG A 276 5.89 -16.02 -29.45
N VAL A 277 7.13 -16.43 -29.66
CA VAL A 277 8.29 -15.57 -29.86
C VAL A 277 8.80 -15.82 -31.27
N ALA A 278 9.16 -14.74 -31.96
CA ALA A 278 9.64 -14.73 -33.34
C ALA A 278 10.97 -15.49 -33.51
N ASP A 279 11.13 -16.12 -34.68
CA ASP A 279 12.34 -16.80 -35.12
C ASP A 279 13.55 -15.85 -35.19
N VAL A 280 14.61 -16.11 -34.43
CA VAL A 280 16.00 -15.82 -34.83
C VAL A 280 16.99 -16.83 -34.19
N THR A 281 17.50 -17.71 -35.06
CA THR A 281 18.85 -18.28 -35.17
C THR A 281 19.55 -18.92 -33.95
N THR A 282 19.64 -20.25 -34.00
CA THR A 282 20.50 -21.15 -33.23
C THR A 282 22.00 -20.85 -33.33
N LEU A 283 22.69 -20.64 -32.20
CA LEU A 283 24.12 -20.92 -32.02
C LEU A 283 24.43 -21.38 -30.57
N SER A 284 24.93 -22.62 -30.46
CA SER A 284 25.82 -23.22 -29.44
C SER A 284 25.42 -23.30 -27.95
N ASN A 285 25.54 -24.53 -27.40
CA ASN A 285 25.59 -24.93 -25.99
C ASN A 285 26.22 -23.89 -25.03
N SER A 286 25.48 -23.49 -24.01
CA SER A 286 26.04 -22.92 -22.77
C SER A 286 25.57 -23.75 -21.58
N ALA A 287 26.52 -24.19 -20.75
CA ALA A 287 26.25 -24.86 -19.49
C ALA A 287 25.36 -23.99 -18.59
N ALA A 288 24.45 -24.60 -17.84
CA ALA A 288 23.64 -23.88 -16.84
C ALA A 288 24.57 -23.09 -15.92
N THR A 289 24.43 -21.75 -15.89
CA THR A 289 25.28 -20.87 -15.09
C THR A 289 24.98 -21.10 -13.60
N SER A 290 26.02 -21.31 -12.78
CA SER A 290 25.83 -21.54 -11.34
C SER A 290 25.56 -20.24 -10.59
N ALA A 291 24.93 -20.33 -9.41
CA ALA A 291 24.67 -19.16 -8.56
C ALA A 291 25.97 -18.43 -8.15
N GLU A 292 27.05 -19.18 -7.90
CA GLU A 292 28.37 -18.62 -7.61
C GLU A 292 28.93 -17.81 -8.79
N GLN A 293 28.78 -18.31 -10.03
CA GLN A 293 29.20 -17.58 -11.23
C GLN A 293 28.42 -16.26 -11.39
N LEU A 294 27.11 -16.28 -11.16
CA LEU A 294 26.27 -15.09 -11.21
C LEU A 294 26.64 -14.08 -10.11
N ARG A 295 26.91 -14.56 -8.88
CA ARG A 295 27.36 -13.73 -7.75
C ARG A 295 28.68 -13.02 -8.04
N ASN A 296 29.67 -13.76 -8.51
CA ASN A 296 30.98 -13.20 -8.87
C ASN A 296 30.84 -12.21 -10.03
N SER A 297 30.06 -12.55 -11.06
CA SER A 297 29.83 -11.66 -12.21
C SER A 297 29.12 -10.36 -11.82
N LEU A 298 28.13 -10.41 -10.93
CA LEU A 298 27.50 -9.20 -10.39
C LEU A 298 28.53 -8.35 -9.63
N THR A 299 29.31 -8.98 -8.75
CA THR A 299 30.33 -8.28 -7.95
C THR A 299 31.38 -7.60 -8.84
N ASP A 300 31.86 -8.29 -9.88
CA ASP A 300 32.85 -7.76 -10.83
C ASP A 300 32.31 -6.54 -11.58
N ARG A 301 31.01 -6.54 -11.96
CA ARG A 301 30.36 -5.37 -12.56
C ARG A 301 30.29 -4.19 -11.60
N LEU A 302 29.90 -4.44 -10.35
CA LEU A 302 29.79 -3.38 -9.33
C LEU A 302 31.17 -2.78 -8.98
N LEU A 303 32.24 -3.57 -9.00
CA LEU A 303 33.63 -3.09 -8.89
C LEU A 303 34.03 -2.22 -10.09
N ALA A 304 33.77 -2.69 -11.32
CA ALA A 304 34.09 -1.96 -12.53
C ALA A 304 33.37 -0.60 -12.61
N GLN A 305 32.13 -0.55 -12.10
CA GLN A 305 31.32 0.67 -12.00
C GLN A 305 31.64 1.53 -10.77
N LYS A 306 32.54 1.07 -9.89
CA LYS A 306 32.93 1.75 -8.63
C LYS A 306 31.78 1.91 -7.62
N HIS A 307 30.75 1.06 -7.70
CA HIS A 307 29.75 0.93 -6.64
C HIS A 307 30.29 0.17 -5.43
N ILE A 308 31.24 -0.73 -5.66
CA ILE A 308 32.07 -1.35 -4.62
C ILE A 308 33.49 -0.80 -4.78
N THR A 309 34.10 -0.39 -3.67
CA THR A 309 35.44 0.20 -3.62
C THR A 309 36.30 -0.39 -2.49
N SER A 310 35.70 -0.97 -1.46
CA SER A 310 36.40 -1.57 -0.32
C SER A 310 36.41 -3.10 -0.39
N THR A 311 37.52 -3.69 0.07
CA THR A 311 37.69 -5.16 0.15
C THR A 311 36.67 -5.81 1.09
N SER A 312 36.21 -5.09 2.13
CA SER A 312 35.19 -5.57 3.07
C SER A 312 33.84 -5.76 2.38
N VAL A 313 33.39 -4.79 1.58
CA VAL A 313 32.11 -4.87 0.85
C VAL A 313 32.23 -5.88 -0.29
N GLU A 314 33.35 -5.92 -1.01
CA GLU A 314 33.60 -6.95 -2.02
C GLU A 314 33.47 -8.36 -1.43
N ARG A 315 34.16 -8.63 -0.30
CA ARG A 315 34.09 -9.92 0.38
C ARG A 315 32.64 -10.29 0.73
N ALA A 316 31.87 -9.35 1.27
CA ALA A 316 30.47 -9.59 1.60
C ALA A 316 29.64 -9.99 0.38
N PHE A 317 29.80 -9.28 -0.74
CA PHE A 317 29.10 -9.59 -2.00
C PHE A 317 29.52 -10.92 -2.62
N ARG A 318 30.79 -11.34 -2.47
CA ARG A 318 31.26 -12.64 -2.96
C ARG A 318 30.86 -13.81 -2.07
N THR A 319 30.66 -13.59 -0.77
CA THR A 319 30.39 -14.64 0.21
C THR A 319 28.91 -14.90 0.42
N VAL A 320 28.09 -13.85 0.56
CA VAL A 320 26.66 -14.01 0.92
C VAL A 320 25.86 -14.59 -0.26
N PRO A 321 25.18 -15.74 -0.10
CA PRO A 321 24.38 -16.35 -1.15
C PRO A 321 23.04 -15.61 -1.27
N ARG A 322 23.00 -14.50 -2.03
CA ARG A 322 21.81 -13.65 -2.22
C ARG A 322 20.57 -14.44 -2.66
N GLU A 323 20.74 -15.53 -3.40
CA GLU A 323 19.68 -16.45 -3.82
C GLU A 323 18.93 -17.11 -2.65
N HIS A 324 19.58 -17.33 -1.50
CA HIS A 324 18.92 -17.89 -0.31
C HIS A 324 17.94 -16.90 0.33
N PHE A 325 18.13 -15.60 0.11
CA PHE A 325 17.27 -14.54 0.63
C PHE A 325 16.14 -14.17 -0.35
N LEU A 326 16.07 -14.84 -1.51
CA LEU A 326 15.06 -14.61 -2.55
C LEU A 326 14.44 -15.94 -3.02
N PRO A 327 13.86 -16.74 -2.12
CA PRO A 327 13.26 -18.01 -2.49
C PRO A 327 12.13 -17.81 -3.51
N GLY A 328 12.07 -18.68 -4.52
CA GLY A 328 11.07 -18.63 -5.58
C GLY A 328 11.38 -17.69 -6.74
N PHE A 329 12.47 -16.92 -6.69
CA PHE A 329 12.95 -16.12 -7.82
C PHE A 329 13.98 -16.89 -8.67
N PRO A 330 14.00 -16.71 -10.00
CA PRO A 330 15.08 -17.21 -10.85
C PRO A 330 16.44 -16.65 -10.40
N LEU A 331 17.51 -17.43 -10.50
CA LEU A 331 18.86 -17.01 -10.10
C LEU A 331 19.30 -15.75 -10.84
N GLU A 332 18.97 -15.64 -12.13
CA GLU A 332 19.29 -14.48 -12.95
C GLU A 332 18.61 -13.21 -12.43
N ALA A 333 17.38 -13.34 -11.89
CA ALA A 333 16.67 -12.21 -11.29
C ALA A 333 17.28 -11.82 -9.93
N ALA A 334 17.68 -12.80 -9.12
CA ALA A 334 18.35 -12.56 -7.84
C ALA A 334 19.70 -11.81 -8.00
N TYR A 335 20.39 -12.04 -9.13
CA TYR A 335 21.69 -11.45 -9.45
C TYR A 335 21.65 -10.35 -10.54
N ALA A 336 20.45 -9.93 -10.95
CA ALA A 336 20.27 -8.74 -11.76
C ALA A 336 20.48 -7.48 -10.89
N ASP A 337 21.06 -6.43 -11.48
CA ASP A 337 21.21 -5.15 -10.78
C ASP A 337 19.91 -4.33 -10.86
N ASN A 338 18.82 -4.89 -10.32
CA ASN A 338 17.51 -4.26 -10.21
C ASN A 338 16.91 -4.59 -8.83
N PRO A 339 15.99 -3.77 -8.29
CA PRO A 339 15.25 -4.16 -7.11
C PRO A 339 14.38 -5.39 -7.39
N THR A 340 14.37 -6.34 -6.47
CA THR A 340 13.50 -7.52 -6.52
C THR A 340 12.36 -7.32 -5.53
N TYR A 341 11.18 -7.00 -6.02
CA TYR A 341 10.00 -6.78 -5.18
C TYR A 341 9.49 -8.11 -4.62
N THR A 342 9.45 -8.21 -3.30
CA THR A 342 9.14 -9.44 -2.56
C THR A 342 7.76 -9.42 -1.93
N LYS A 343 7.18 -8.23 -1.73
CA LYS A 343 5.85 -8.07 -1.17
C LYS A 343 5.16 -6.84 -1.74
N THR A 344 3.90 -6.99 -2.08
CA THR A 344 2.97 -5.88 -2.37
C THR A 344 1.94 -5.80 -1.26
N ASP A 345 1.47 -4.60 -0.94
CA ASP A 345 0.12 -4.48 -0.39
C ASP A 345 -0.87 -4.78 -1.52
N GLY A 346 -2.12 -4.98 -1.19
CA GLY A 346 -3.13 -5.36 -2.17
C GLY A 346 -3.79 -4.24 -2.93
N SER A 347 -3.29 -3.01 -2.81
CA SER A 347 -3.43 -2.04 -3.90
C SER A 347 -2.48 -2.35 -5.07
N GLY A 348 -1.61 -3.37 -4.92
CA GLY A 348 -0.51 -3.68 -5.82
C GLY A 348 0.72 -2.79 -5.57
N THR A 349 0.71 -1.97 -4.51
CA THR A 349 1.84 -1.12 -4.16
C THR A 349 2.93 -1.99 -3.55
N GLN A 350 4.15 -1.88 -4.06
CA GLN A 350 5.29 -2.60 -3.53
C GLN A 350 5.63 -2.07 -2.13
N ILE A 351 5.60 -2.96 -1.13
CA ILE A 351 5.86 -2.64 0.29
C ILE A 351 7.08 -3.35 0.86
N SER A 352 7.67 -4.30 0.12
CA SER A 352 8.97 -4.90 0.43
C SER A 352 9.72 -5.26 -0.85
N ALA A 353 11.04 -5.10 -0.81
CA ALA A 353 11.95 -5.52 -1.87
C ALA A 353 13.31 -5.86 -1.30
N ALA A 354 14.01 -6.81 -1.92
CA ALA A 354 15.46 -6.80 -1.88
C ALA A 354 15.95 -5.68 -2.80
N SER A 355 16.56 -4.66 -2.20
CA SER A 355 17.05 -3.47 -2.92
C SER A 355 18.04 -3.82 -4.03
N GLN A 356 18.13 -2.90 -5.00
CA GLN A 356 19.08 -2.97 -6.11
C GLN A 356 20.52 -3.15 -5.56
N PRO A 357 21.26 -4.17 -6.02
CA PRO A 357 22.64 -4.44 -5.59
C PRO A 357 23.58 -3.24 -5.60
N ALA A 358 23.56 -2.40 -6.64
CA ALA A 358 24.40 -1.20 -6.72
C ALA A 358 24.09 -0.19 -5.61
N ILE A 359 22.81 0.01 -5.26
CA ILE A 359 22.40 0.90 -4.17
C ILE A 359 22.80 0.31 -2.81
N VAL A 360 22.64 -1.01 -2.63
CA VAL A 360 23.09 -1.70 -1.40
C VAL A 360 24.60 -1.53 -1.21
N ALA A 361 25.39 -1.80 -2.25
CA ALA A 361 26.84 -1.62 -2.20
C ALA A 361 27.23 -0.19 -1.84
N LEU A 362 26.63 0.80 -2.52
CA LEU A 362 26.85 2.21 -2.25
C LEU A 362 26.54 2.57 -0.79
N MET A 363 25.42 2.12 -0.23
CA MET A 363 25.07 2.43 1.16
C MET A 363 25.95 1.71 2.18
N LEU A 364 26.46 0.52 1.87
CA LEU A 364 27.44 -0.17 2.72
C LEU A 364 28.79 0.55 2.73
N GLU A 365 29.22 1.11 1.60
CA GLU A 365 30.40 1.98 1.54
C GLU A 365 30.17 3.30 2.30
N GLN A 366 28.99 3.90 2.16
CA GLN A 366 28.58 5.08 2.94
C GLN A 366 28.63 4.80 4.44
N LEU A 367 28.16 3.62 4.87
CA LEU A 367 28.10 3.25 6.27
C LEU A 367 29.49 3.07 6.88
N ASP A 368 30.46 2.62 6.08
CA ASP A 368 31.83 2.38 6.51
C ASP A 368 31.90 1.53 7.79
N ALA A 369 31.16 0.41 7.79
CA ALA A 369 31.14 -0.53 8.89
C ALA A 369 32.48 -1.29 8.99
N ARG A 370 32.96 -1.49 10.22
CA ARG A 370 34.27 -2.08 10.53
C ARG A 370 34.14 -3.36 11.36
N PRO A 371 35.14 -4.25 11.33
CA PRO A 371 35.16 -5.43 12.19
C PRO A 371 34.93 -5.10 13.67
N GLY A 372 34.14 -5.91 14.37
CA GLY A 372 33.83 -5.75 15.80
C GLY A 372 32.74 -4.73 16.12
N GLN A 373 32.20 -4.02 15.12
CA GLN A 373 31.18 -2.99 15.35
C GLN A 373 29.78 -3.58 15.55
N ARG A 374 28.96 -2.84 16.31
CA ARG A 374 27.53 -3.10 16.47
C ARG A 374 26.73 -2.23 15.49
N VAL A 375 25.92 -2.86 14.66
CA VAL A 375 25.14 -2.17 13.62
C VAL A 375 23.65 -2.33 13.88
N PHE A 376 22.91 -1.24 13.76
CA PHE A 376 21.45 -1.26 13.69
C PHE A 376 20.99 -1.10 12.23
N GLU A 377 20.05 -1.93 11.80
CA GLU A 377 19.34 -1.81 10.53
C GLU A 377 17.84 -1.57 10.75
N ALA A 378 17.30 -0.49 10.18
CA ALA A 378 15.86 -0.29 10.05
C ALA A 378 15.36 -0.76 8.68
N GLY A 379 14.53 -1.80 8.65
CA GLY A 379 14.01 -2.45 7.45
C GLY A 379 14.72 -3.77 7.12
N ALA A 380 14.50 -4.82 7.92
CA ALA A 380 15.17 -6.11 7.69
C ALA A 380 14.82 -6.73 6.32
N GLY A 381 13.56 -6.57 5.86
CA GLY A 381 13.08 -7.08 4.58
C GLY A 381 13.35 -8.57 4.43
N THR A 382 14.18 -8.95 3.46
CA THR A 382 14.55 -10.36 3.25
C THR A 382 15.65 -10.86 4.19
N GLY A 383 16.36 -9.97 4.89
CA GLY A 383 17.55 -10.28 5.69
C GLY A 383 18.88 -10.23 4.93
N VAL A 384 18.88 -9.98 3.62
CA VAL A 384 20.12 -10.03 2.81
C VAL A 384 21.12 -8.94 3.19
N ASN A 385 20.65 -7.73 3.52
CA ASN A 385 21.54 -6.64 3.91
C ASN A 385 22.12 -6.85 5.31
N ALA A 386 21.32 -7.35 6.26
CA ALA A 386 21.82 -7.84 7.54
C ALA A 386 22.94 -8.89 7.37
N ALA A 387 22.81 -9.82 6.41
CA ALA A 387 23.85 -10.80 6.11
C ALA A 387 25.15 -10.17 5.56
N TYR A 388 25.04 -9.17 4.68
CA TYR A 388 26.21 -8.40 4.22
C TYR A 388 26.89 -7.68 5.38
N LEU A 389 26.13 -6.97 6.20
CA LEU A 389 26.63 -6.27 7.39
C LEU A 389 27.31 -7.23 8.37
N ALA A 390 26.68 -8.37 8.66
CA ALA A 390 27.22 -9.41 9.55
C ALA A 390 28.55 -9.96 9.04
N THR A 391 28.67 -10.12 7.71
CA THR A 391 29.92 -10.53 7.07
C THR A 391 30.99 -9.45 7.18
N ILE A 392 30.62 -8.18 7.02
CA ILE A 392 31.54 -7.02 7.11
C ILE A 392 32.09 -6.85 8.52
N VAL A 393 31.22 -6.85 9.54
CA VAL A 393 31.63 -6.66 10.95
C VAL A 393 32.30 -7.89 11.55
N GLY A 394 32.16 -9.06 10.90
CA GLY A 394 32.83 -10.28 11.30
C GLY A 394 32.33 -10.85 12.63
N PRO A 395 32.95 -11.95 13.11
CA PRO A 395 32.43 -12.73 14.24
C PRO A 395 32.40 -11.98 15.57
N ASP A 396 33.24 -10.95 15.75
CA ASP A 396 33.26 -10.13 16.96
C ASP A 396 32.28 -8.94 16.91
N GLY A 397 31.66 -8.70 15.74
CA GLY A 397 30.64 -7.69 15.54
C GLY A 397 29.23 -8.28 15.59
N HIS A 398 28.23 -7.41 15.64
CA HIS A 398 26.83 -7.84 15.74
C HIS A 398 25.89 -6.92 14.98
N VAL A 399 24.89 -7.49 14.31
CA VAL A 399 23.84 -6.74 13.60
C VAL A 399 22.50 -6.96 14.28
N VAL A 400 21.74 -5.89 14.48
CA VAL A 400 20.32 -5.97 14.87
C VAL A 400 19.50 -5.31 13.78
N ALA A 401 18.68 -6.08 13.08
CA ALA A 401 17.75 -5.60 12.08
C ALA A 401 16.31 -5.59 12.64
N VAL A 402 15.54 -4.55 12.33
CA VAL A 402 14.14 -4.43 12.74
C VAL A 402 13.24 -4.35 11.52
N ASP A 403 12.12 -5.07 11.56
CA ASP A 403 11.03 -4.93 10.58
C ASP A 403 9.67 -4.94 11.28
N VAL A 404 8.68 -4.30 10.65
CA VAL A 404 7.32 -4.13 11.20
C VAL A 404 6.41 -5.29 10.84
N ASP A 405 6.75 -6.05 9.80
CA ASP A 405 5.95 -7.17 9.31
C ASP A 405 6.47 -8.50 9.86
N ASP A 406 5.63 -9.23 10.58
CA ASP A 406 5.95 -10.51 11.22
C ASP A 406 6.44 -11.57 10.22
N ASP A 407 5.80 -11.66 9.05
CA ASP A 407 6.20 -12.58 7.98
C ASP A 407 7.58 -12.26 7.40
N LEU A 408 7.95 -10.98 7.33
CA LEU A 408 9.29 -10.57 6.87
C LEU A 408 10.34 -10.88 7.95
N VAL A 409 10.02 -10.67 9.22
CA VAL A 409 10.90 -11.01 10.35
C VAL A 409 11.21 -12.50 10.37
N ASP A 410 10.19 -13.34 10.29
CA ASP A 410 10.37 -14.79 10.30
C ASP A 410 11.10 -15.30 9.06
N GLY A 411 10.78 -14.74 7.88
CA GLY A 411 11.50 -15.02 6.64
C GLY A 411 12.99 -14.66 6.75
N ALA A 412 13.31 -13.47 7.23
CA ALA A 412 14.69 -13.01 7.38
C ALA A 412 15.48 -13.86 8.39
N ARG A 413 14.88 -14.23 9.53
CA ARG A 413 15.49 -15.15 10.52
C ARG A 413 15.84 -16.49 9.86
N LYS A 414 14.90 -17.05 9.10
CA LYS A 414 15.11 -18.31 8.39
C LYS A 414 16.23 -18.19 7.36
N HIS A 415 16.23 -17.14 6.53
CA HIS A 415 17.26 -16.95 5.50
C HIS A 415 18.66 -16.76 6.10
N LEU A 416 18.78 -16.01 7.21
CA LEU A 416 20.05 -15.85 7.93
C LEU A 416 20.57 -17.18 8.48
N ALA A 417 19.69 -17.98 9.10
CA ALA A 417 20.03 -19.31 9.60
C ALA A 417 20.45 -20.26 8.46
N ASP A 418 19.69 -20.28 7.36
CA ASP A 418 19.98 -21.11 6.18
C ASP A 418 21.29 -20.67 5.48
N ALA A 419 21.70 -19.40 5.62
CA ALA A 419 22.97 -18.87 5.16
C ALA A 419 24.13 -19.04 6.18
N GLY A 420 23.86 -19.61 7.36
CA GLY A 420 24.86 -19.82 8.42
C GLY A 420 25.33 -18.54 9.12
N ILE A 421 24.53 -17.46 9.04
CA ILE A 421 24.83 -16.20 9.72
C ILE A 421 24.33 -16.28 11.16
N THR A 422 25.24 -16.14 12.13
CA THR A 422 24.95 -16.31 13.57
C THR A 422 25.12 -15.04 14.40
N ASN A 423 25.66 -13.98 13.81
CA ASN A 423 25.93 -12.70 14.46
C ASN A 423 24.99 -11.58 13.97
N ALA A 424 23.76 -11.96 13.59
CA ALA A 424 22.69 -11.04 13.20
C ALA A 424 21.35 -11.48 13.80
N ASP A 425 20.69 -10.58 14.51
CA ASP A 425 19.34 -10.77 15.04
C ASP A 425 18.33 -9.97 14.22
N VAL A 426 17.13 -10.54 14.02
CA VAL A 426 15.98 -9.83 13.43
C VAL A 426 14.86 -9.75 14.45
N VAL A 427 14.36 -8.53 14.67
CA VAL A 427 13.38 -8.20 15.71
C VAL A 427 12.13 -7.60 15.07
N LEU A 428 10.96 -8.08 15.50
CA LEU A 428 9.68 -7.47 15.16
C LEU A 428 9.51 -6.17 15.93
N GLY A 429 9.31 -5.07 15.23
CA GLY A 429 9.09 -3.77 15.86
C GLY A 429 9.05 -2.60 14.88
N ASP A 430 8.79 -1.42 15.43
CA ASP A 430 8.86 -0.18 14.66
C ASP A 430 10.32 0.29 14.57
N GLY A 431 10.89 0.21 13.36
CA GLY A 431 12.27 0.63 13.09
C GLY A 431 12.55 2.10 13.44
N ALA A 432 11.53 2.97 13.49
CA ALA A 432 11.69 4.37 13.92
C ALA A 432 12.09 4.49 15.39
N LEU A 433 11.74 3.51 16.23
CA LEU A 433 12.04 3.49 17.66
C LEU A 433 13.45 2.96 17.96
N GLY A 434 14.17 2.49 16.94
CA GLY A 434 15.46 1.85 17.09
C GLY A 434 15.35 0.51 17.84
N HIS A 435 16.41 0.14 18.55
CA HIS A 435 16.42 -1.00 19.45
C HIS A 435 17.23 -0.67 20.71
N PRO A 436 16.58 -0.10 21.76
CA PRO A 436 17.25 0.38 22.96
C PRO A 436 18.11 -0.67 23.68
N ASP A 437 17.66 -1.93 23.71
CA ASP A 437 18.35 -3.02 24.40
C ASP A 437 19.69 -3.39 23.73
N GLY A 438 19.83 -3.11 22.43
CA GLY A 438 21.07 -3.32 21.68
C GLY A 438 21.98 -2.09 21.60
N ALA A 439 21.51 -0.92 22.03
CA ALA A 439 22.25 0.33 21.98
C ALA A 439 23.40 0.36 23.03
N PRO A 440 24.45 1.19 22.83
CA PRO A 440 24.66 2.06 21.69
C PRO A 440 25.29 1.35 20.49
N PHE A 441 24.89 1.78 19.28
CA PHE A 441 25.40 1.26 18.01
C PHE A 441 26.56 2.11 17.47
N ASP A 442 27.54 1.46 16.83
CA ASP A 442 28.63 2.12 16.12
C ASP A 442 28.17 2.66 14.76
N ARG A 443 27.20 1.98 14.16
CA ARG A 443 26.65 2.26 12.84
C ARG A 443 25.15 2.06 12.84
N LEU A 444 24.46 2.92 12.10
CA LEU A 444 23.04 2.79 11.85
C LEU A 444 22.77 2.95 10.36
N ILE A 445 22.02 2.03 9.79
CA ILE A 445 21.58 2.09 8.40
C ILE A 445 20.07 1.88 8.32
N ALA A 446 19.38 2.69 7.53
CA ALA A 446 17.97 2.46 7.20
C ALA A 446 17.86 2.07 5.74
N THR A 447 17.19 0.96 5.44
CA THR A 447 16.89 0.48 4.07
C THR A 447 15.45 0.82 3.67
N VAL A 448 14.93 1.88 4.28
CA VAL A 448 13.60 2.48 4.09
C VAL A 448 13.74 4.00 4.16
N SER A 449 12.87 4.72 3.47
CA SER A 449 12.90 6.18 3.43
C SER A 449 12.14 6.80 4.60
N THR A 450 12.65 7.92 5.10
CA THR A 450 11.98 8.73 6.12
C THR A 450 11.85 10.17 5.67
N SER A 451 10.90 10.92 6.24
CA SER A 451 10.76 12.36 6.00
C SER A 451 11.59 13.19 7.00
N GLU A 452 11.99 12.64 8.14
CA GLU A 452 12.94 13.24 9.08
C GLU A 452 13.74 12.14 9.77
N VAL A 453 14.87 12.49 10.39
CA VAL A 453 15.67 11.52 11.16
C VAL A 453 14.99 11.23 12.51
N PRO A 454 14.59 9.98 12.81
CA PRO A 454 14.01 9.64 14.10
C PRO A 454 14.94 9.97 15.27
N THR A 455 14.37 10.60 16.31
CA THR A 455 15.11 10.96 17.53
C THR A 455 15.80 9.75 18.18
N ALA A 456 15.18 8.57 18.09
CA ALA A 456 15.75 7.34 18.63
C ALA A 456 17.09 6.98 17.97
N TRP A 457 17.23 7.18 16.66
CA TRP A 457 18.46 6.89 15.93
C TRP A 457 19.60 7.79 16.38
N LEU A 458 19.34 9.08 16.54
CA LEU A 458 20.32 10.05 17.05
C LEU A 458 20.78 9.73 18.49
N ARG A 459 19.89 9.18 19.32
CA ARG A 459 20.18 8.85 20.74
C ARG A 459 20.88 7.50 20.91
N GLN A 460 20.63 6.54 20.02
CA GLN A 460 21.13 5.17 20.15
C GLN A 460 22.46 4.94 19.41
N VAL A 461 22.92 5.90 18.59
CA VAL A 461 24.23 5.83 17.94
C VAL A 461 25.29 6.51 18.81
N LYS A 462 26.48 5.91 18.88
CA LYS A 462 27.62 6.50 19.61
C LYS A 462 27.96 7.89 19.05
N PRO A 463 28.58 8.80 19.83
CA PRO A 463 29.04 10.08 19.32
C PRO A 463 30.02 9.97 18.14
N THR A 464 30.82 8.89 18.09
CA THR A 464 31.74 8.59 16.98
C THR A 464 31.10 7.71 15.90
N GLY A 465 29.80 7.48 15.99
CA GLY A 465 29.06 6.63 15.08
C GLY A 465 28.59 7.36 13.83
N ARG A 466 28.11 6.57 12.87
CA ARG A 466 27.62 7.07 11.58
C ARG A 466 26.20 6.56 11.32
N ILE A 467 25.35 7.44 10.82
CA ILE A 467 23.97 7.15 10.42
C ILE A 467 23.88 7.27 8.91
N VAL A 468 23.39 6.24 8.22
CA VAL A 468 23.08 6.28 6.79
C VAL A 468 21.60 6.01 6.59
N LEU A 469 20.90 6.97 5.98
CA LEU A 469 19.47 6.80 5.70
C LEU A 469 19.06 7.45 4.38
N PRO A 470 18.14 6.84 3.63
CA PRO A 470 17.35 7.54 2.64
C PRO A 470 16.46 8.56 3.33
N LEU A 471 16.66 9.84 3.01
CA LEU A 471 15.91 10.95 3.55
C LEU A 471 15.21 11.72 2.42
N ARG A 472 13.89 11.87 2.56
CA ARG A 472 13.08 12.73 1.70
C ARG A 472 13.14 14.16 2.21
N LEU A 473 13.71 15.07 1.44
CA LEU A 473 14.01 16.44 1.86
C LEU A 473 12.80 17.38 1.72
N ARG A 474 12.12 17.37 0.57
CA ARG A 474 10.88 18.12 0.37
C ARG A 474 10.18 17.63 -0.88
N GLY A 475 8.86 17.45 -0.85
CA GLY A 475 8.13 16.77 -1.92
C GLY A 475 8.76 15.41 -2.22
N THR A 476 9.12 15.15 -3.48
CA THR A 476 9.69 13.86 -3.92
C THR A 476 11.23 13.81 -3.89
N ALA A 477 11.92 14.88 -3.52
CA ALA A 477 13.38 14.89 -3.48
C ALA A 477 13.87 13.93 -2.38
N SER A 478 14.60 12.87 -2.76
CA SER A 478 15.08 11.81 -1.87
C SER A 478 16.52 11.45 -2.21
N ARG A 479 17.32 11.17 -1.18
CA ARG A 479 18.72 10.73 -1.30
C ARG A 479 19.15 9.96 -0.06
N THR A 480 20.11 9.05 -0.20
CA THR A 480 20.81 8.50 0.96
C THR A 480 21.78 9.54 1.46
N ILE A 481 21.80 9.78 2.77
CA ILE A 481 22.71 10.73 3.40
C ILE A 481 23.41 10.01 4.54
N ALA A 482 24.74 10.12 4.57
CA ALA A 482 25.58 9.65 5.66
C ALA A 482 25.88 10.82 6.60
N PHE A 483 25.47 10.72 7.86
CA PHE A 483 25.69 11.73 8.90
C PHE A 483 26.70 11.25 9.94
N GLU A 484 27.58 12.16 10.35
CA GLU A 484 28.44 12.02 11.52
C GLU A 484 28.24 13.18 12.48
N ARG A 485 28.56 12.97 13.76
CA ARG A 485 28.45 14.03 14.77
C ARG A 485 29.57 15.06 14.59
N GLY A 486 29.19 16.31 14.34
CA GLY A 486 30.06 17.48 14.38
C GLY A 486 29.96 18.23 15.72
N GLU A 487 30.59 19.41 15.79
CA GLU A 487 30.62 20.23 17.01
C GLU A 487 29.23 20.78 17.40
N ASN A 488 28.41 21.14 16.41
CA ASN A 488 27.13 21.84 16.61
C ASN A 488 25.91 21.08 16.06
N GLY A 489 26.01 19.76 15.91
CA GLY A 489 24.96 18.92 15.34
C GLY A 489 25.51 17.77 14.52
N TRP A 490 24.69 17.20 13.66
CA TRP A 490 25.10 16.17 12.70
C TRP A 490 25.34 16.78 11.33
N VAL A 491 26.40 16.35 10.65
CA VAL A 491 26.83 16.89 9.34
C VAL A 491 26.96 15.75 8.36
N SER A 492 26.50 15.96 7.13
CA SER A 492 26.65 14.97 6.06
C SER A 492 28.11 14.81 5.65
N VAL A 493 28.57 13.57 5.54
CA VAL A 493 29.89 13.22 5.01
C VAL A 493 29.82 12.60 3.62
N ASP A 494 28.63 12.14 3.21
CA ASP A 494 28.33 11.71 1.84
C ASP A 494 26.82 11.81 1.58
N ASP A 495 26.44 11.94 0.32
CA ASP A 495 25.05 11.85 -0.12
C ASP A 495 24.94 11.36 -1.57
N GLN A 496 23.91 10.57 -1.87
CA GLN A 496 23.71 9.98 -3.19
C GLN A 496 22.23 9.89 -3.54
N LEU A 497 21.86 10.13 -4.80
CA LEU A 497 20.49 9.96 -5.26
C LEU A 497 20.02 8.51 -5.04
N ALA A 498 18.96 8.36 -4.26
CA ALA A 498 18.31 7.08 -4.05
C ALA A 498 16.87 7.28 -3.57
N VAL A 499 16.00 6.36 -3.98
CA VAL A 499 14.59 6.35 -3.59
C VAL A 499 14.27 5.00 -3.00
N PHE A 500 13.68 5.03 -1.82
CA PHE A 500 13.28 3.84 -1.07
C PHE A 500 11.79 3.89 -0.76
N MET A 501 11.22 2.71 -0.48
CA MET A 501 9.88 2.61 0.11
C MET A 501 9.87 3.31 1.49
N PRO A 502 8.76 3.97 1.87
CA PRO A 502 8.69 4.67 3.15
C PRO A 502 8.77 3.69 4.32
N LEU A 503 9.38 4.14 5.42
CA LEU A 503 9.34 3.47 6.71
C LEU A 503 7.89 3.44 7.20
N ARG A 504 7.31 2.24 7.30
CA ARG A 504 5.96 2.04 7.82
C ARG A 504 6.00 1.99 9.35
N GLY A 505 4.97 2.55 9.99
CA GLY A 505 4.89 2.65 11.45
C GLY A 505 4.65 4.08 11.91
N SER A 506 5.25 4.47 13.03
CA SER A 506 5.07 5.79 13.65
C SER A 506 5.58 6.96 12.82
N MET A 507 6.51 6.72 11.89
CA MET A 507 7.11 7.73 11.01
C MET A 507 6.66 7.61 9.55
N ASP A 508 5.52 6.95 9.30
CA ASP A 508 5.00 6.78 7.96
C ASP A 508 4.73 8.13 7.27
N ASP A 509 5.09 8.21 6.00
CA ASP A 509 4.95 9.36 5.15
C ASP A 509 3.93 9.08 4.04
N ALA A 510 2.68 8.89 4.46
CA ALA A 510 1.56 8.58 3.57
C ALA A 510 1.50 9.54 2.39
N ARG A 511 1.68 8.96 1.19
CA ARG A 511 1.51 9.63 -0.10
C ARG A 511 0.08 9.42 -0.60
N ARG A 512 -0.48 10.44 -1.24
CA ARG A 512 -1.76 10.31 -1.98
C ARG A 512 -1.54 10.57 -3.46
N THR A 513 -2.41 10.00 -4.28
CA THR A 513 -2.42 10.21 -5.72
C THR A 513 -3.57 11.14 -6.09
N VAL A 514 -3.29 12.19 -6.84
CA VAL A 514 -4.28 13.12 -7.37
C VAL A 514 -4.40 12.93 -8.87
N ALA A 515 -5.60 12.65 -9.37
CA ALA A 515 -5.83 12.56 -10.81
C ALA A 515 -5.89 13.96 -11.44
N LEU A 516 -5.17 14.14 -12.55
CA LEU A 516 -5.26 15.35 -13.38
C LEU A 516 -6.21 15.17 -14.56
N THR A 517 -6.55 13.92 -14.89
CA THR A 517 -7.49 13.55 -15.96
C THR A 517 -8.58 12.62 -15.42
N HIS A 518 -9.79 12.68 -15.99
CA HIS A 518 -10.88 11.78 -15.61
C HIS A 518 -10.58 10.30 -15.88
N GLN A 519 -9.71 10.02 -16.85
CA GLN A 519 -9.25 8.67 -17.19
C GLN A 519 -8.21 8.13 -16.20
N GLY A 520 -7.66 8.97 -15.32
CA GLY A 520 -6.61 8.59 -14.37
C GLY A 520 -5.27 8.27 -15.03
N ASP A 521 -5.06 8.69 -16.28
CA ASP A 521 -3.86 8.41 -17.05
C ASP A 521 -2.78 9.50 -16.95
N VAL A 522 -3.09 10.58 -16.23
CA VAL A 522 -2.12 11.50 -15.65
C VAL A 522 -2.45 11.72 -14.17
N THR A 523 -1.45 11.53 -13.31
CA THR A 523 -1.62 11.67 -11.85
C THR A 523 -0.43 12.37 -11.18
N LEU A 524 -0.66 13.03 -10.06
CA LEU A 524 0.36 13.60 -9.18
C LEU A 524 0.50 12.77 -7.90
N GLN A 525 1.74 12.46 -7.52
CA GLN A 525 2.06 11.92 -6.20
C GLN A 525 2.35 13.07 -5.22
N VAL A 526 1.54 13.15 -4.17
CA VAL A 526 1.54 14.25 -3.21
C VAL A 526 1.95 13.73 -1.84
N HIS A 527 2.92 14.40 -1.21
CA HIS A 527 3.39 14.11 0.14
C HIS A 527 2.76 15.06 1.18
N LYS A 528 2.92 14.72 2.47
CA LYS A 528 2.34 15.48 3.59
C LYS A 528 2.68 16.98 3.54
N ASP A 529 3.92 17.32 3.23
CA ASP A 529 4.44 18.69 3.13
C ASP A 529 3.94 19.48 1.91
N GLN A 530 3.13 18.87 1.05
CA GLN A 530 2.53 19.50 -0.14
C GLN A 530 1.00 19.61 -0.06
N SER A 531 0.39 19.12 1.02
CA SER A 531 -1.06 18.87 1.05
C SER A 531 -1.90 20.13 0.98
N ASP A 532 -1.47 21.23 1.58
CA ASP A 532 -2.24 22.48 1.66
C ASP A 532 -2.39 23.20 0.31
N ALA A 533 -1.44 23.00 -0.62
CA ALA A 533 -1.44 23.65 -1.92
C ALA A 533 -2.14 22.83 -3.02
N VAL A 534 -2.48 21.55 -2.75
CA VAL A 534 -2.92 20.60 -3.78
C VAL A 534 -4.40 20.24 -3.59
N HIS A 535 -5.27 20.95 -4.29
CA HIS A 535 -6.71 20.69 -4.30
C HIS A 535 -7.11 19.85 -5.51
N ALA A 536 -7.55 18.59 -5.28
CA ALA A 536 -7.86 17.66 -6.37
C ALA A 536 -8.97 18.17 -7.30
N ASP A 537 -10.02 18.78 -6.73
CA ASP A 537 -11.16 19.30 -7.51
C ASP A 537 -10.78 20.44 -8.45
N LEU A 538 -9.75 21.21 -8.10
CA LEU A 538 -9.26 22.31 -8.95
C LEU A 538 -8.31 21.84 -10.04
N LEU A 539 -7.71 20.65 -9.88
CA LEU A 539 -6.68 20.12 -10.78
C LEU A 539 -7.22 19.10 -11.79
N LEU A 540 -8.39 18.53 -11.54
CA LEU A 540 -9.03 17.61 -12.47
C LEU A 540 -9.43 18.35 -13.76
N GLY A 541 -8.90 17.91 -14.90
CA GLY A 541 -9.10 18.56 -16.19
C GLY A 541 -8.18 19.75 -16.45
N VAL A 542 -7.18 20.02 -15.58
CA VAL A 542 -6.26 21.16 -15.75
C VAL A 542 -5.52 21.11 -17.09
N LEU A 543 -5.24 19.91 -17.63
CA LEU A 543 -4.56 19.75 -18.92
C LEU A 543 -5.40 20.17 -20.13
N ASP A 544 -6.71 20.34 -19.97
CA ASP A 544 -7.63 20.78 -21.02
C ASP A 544 -7.67 22.32 -21.16
N THR A 545 -7.01 23.06 -20.26
CA THR A 545 -6.89 24.51 -20.35
C THR A 545 -5.81 24.93 -21.36
N GLU A 546 -5.68 26.26 -21.58
CA GLU A 546 -4.58 26.82 -22.36
C GLU A 546 -3.21 26.30 -21.89
N ARG A 547 -2.36 25.98 -22.86
CA ARG A 547 -1.03 25.42 -22.69
C ARG A 547 0.02 26.51 -22.93
N HIS A 548 0.93 26.69 -21.98
CA HIS A 548 2.03 27.65 -22.08
C HIS A 548 3.38 26.93 -22.03
N ASP A 549 4.15 26.99 -23.12
CA ASP A 549 5.46 26.35 -23.22
C ASP A 549 6.57 27.39 -23.05
N VAL A 550 7.45 27.18 -22.06
CA VAL A 550 8.61 28.05 -21.81
C VAL A 550 9.89 27.21 -21.83
N TRP A 551 10.89 27.67 -22.59
CA TRP A 551 12.18 26.99 -22.72
C TRP A 551 13.27 27.76 -21.97
N THR A 552 14.02 27.05 -21.14
CA THR A 552 14.90 27.67 -20.15
C THR A 552 16.20 28.23 -20.75
N GLY A 553 16.64 27.72 -21.91
CA GLY A 553 17.99 27.91 -22.43
C GLY A 553 19.06 27.08 -21.71
N VAL A 554 18.69 26.28 -20.70
CA VAL A 554 19.62 25.46 -19.91
C VAL A 554 19.71 24.08 -20.52
N THR A 555 20.91 23.70 -20.96
CA THR A 555 21.20 22.39 -21.54
C THR A 555 21.98 21.48 -20.59
N ILE A 556 21.63 20.19 -20.60
CA ILE A 556 22.26 19.15 -19.80
C ILE A 556 22.79 18.03 -20.72
N PRO A 557 24.07 17.63 -20.60
CA PRO A 557 24.62 16.52 -21.39
C PRO A 557 23.90 15.20 -21.10
N ALA A 558 23.72 14.40 -22.15
CA ALA A 558 23.16 13.06 -22.04
C ALA A 558 23.95 12.21 -21.03
N GLY A 559 23.23 11.48 -20.17
CA GLY A 559 23.84 10.67 -19.10
C GLY A 559 24.10 11.42 -17.79
N THR A 560 23.82 12.72 -17.72
CA THR A 560 23.84 13.48 -16.46
C THR A 560 22.50 13.37 -15.74
N THR A 561 22.51 13.22 -14.41
CA THR A 561 21.28 13.22 -13.59
C THR A 561 20.76 14.65 -13.40
N TYR A 562 19.44 14.77 -13.15
CA TYR A 562 18.77 16.06 -12.87
C TYR A 562 18.59 16.32 -11.37
N GLU A 563 19.17 15.47 -10.51
CA GLU A 563 18.89 15.42 -9.07
C GLU A 563 19.13 16.75 -8.32
N TYR A 564 20.14 17.51 -8.73
CA TYR A 564 20.47 18.80 -8.11
C TYR A 564 19.57 19.93 -8.63
N GLN A 565 19.13 19.87 -9.89
CA GLN A 565 18.11 20.78 -10.38
C GLN A 565 16.79 20.54 -9.64
N ASP A 566 16.40 19.27 -9.51
CA ASP A 566 15.16 18.88 -8.84
C ASP A 566 15.22 19.21 -7.34
N LEU A 567 16.37 19.00 -6.67
CA LEU A 567 16.56 19.44 -5.29
C LEU A 567 16.45 20.95 -5.16
N TRP A 568 17.09 21.72 -6.05
CA TRP A 568 16.99 23.19 -6.03
C TRP A 568 15.54 23.64 -6.12
N LEU A 569 14.80 23.13 -7.10
CA LEU A 569 13.38 23.44 -7.29
C LEU A 569 12.54 23.02 -6.09
N ALA A 570 12.82 21.86 -5.48
CA ALA A 570 12.15 21.43 -4.27
C ALA A 570 12.37 22.40 -3.10
N LEU A 571 13.54 23.04 -3.01
CA LEU A 571 13.88 24.01 -1.96
C LEU A 571 13.32 25.41 -2.23
N THR A 572 13.27 25.86 -3.48
CA THR A 572 12.96 27.26 -3.80
C THR A 572 11.51 27.51 -4.21
N LEU A 573 10.80 26.50 -4.70
CA LEU A 573 9.41 26.68 -5.10
C LEU A 573 8.48 26.80 -3.86
N PRO A 574 7.43 27.64 -3.93
CA PRO A 574 6.43 27.75 -2.87
C PRO A 574 5.79 26.40 -2.54
N ASN A 575 5.38 25.67 -3.57
CA ASN A 575 5.00 24.27 -3.48
C ASN A 575 6.07 23.40 -4.15
N SER A 576 6.58 22.40 -3.42
CA SER A 576 7.69 21.57 -3.88
C SER A 576 7.30 20.70 -5.08
N LEU A 577 8.30 20.19 -5.79
CA LEU A 577 8.10 19.26 -6.89
C LEU A 577 7.43 17.95 -6.46
N MET A 578 6.49 17.51 -7.29
CA MET A 578 5.73 16.27 -7.22
C MET A 578 6.04 15.40 -8.42
N ARG A 579 5.85 14.09 -8.27
CA ARG A 579 5.98 13.15 -9.38
C ARG A 579 4.68 13.14 -10.16
N MET A 580 4.71 13.56 -11.42
CA MET A 580 3.59 13.46 -12.35
C MET A 580 3.74 12.21 -13.20
N ALA A 581 2.98 11.16 -12.91
CA ALA A 581 2.97 9.94 -13.71
C ALA A 581 2.10 10.15 -14.96
N VAL A 582 2.59 9.71 -16.12
CA VAL A 582 1.92 9.88 -17.43
C VAL A 582 1.98 8.57 -18.20
N THR A 583 0.82 7.99 -18.51
CA THR A 583 0.75 6.74 -19.32
C THR A 583 0.85 7.02 -20.82
N GLY A 584 0.93 5.96 -21.64
CA GLY A 584 1.02 6.07 -23.11
C GLY A 584 -0.16 6.83 -23.75
N THR A 585 -1.38 6.61 -23.27
CA THR A 585 -2.60 7.23 -23.83
C THR A 585 -2.60 8.75 -23.67
N ALA A 586 -2.07 9.27 -22.56
CA ALA A 586 -1.99 10.71 -22.34
C ALA A 586 -0.95 11.38 -23.27
N ARG A 587 0.14 10.68 -23.61
CA ARG A 587 1.17 11.17 -24.54
C ARG A 587 0.63 11.30 -25.95
N GLU A 588 -0.16 10.31 -26.39
CA GLU A 588 -0.82 10.34 -27.69
C GLU A 588 -1.78 11.54 -27.83
N ARG A 589 -2.31 12.05 -26.71
CA ARG A 589 -3.13 13.28 -26.65
C ARG A 589 -2.32 14.57 -26.50
N GLY A 590 -0.99 14.51 -26.57
CA GLY A 590 -0.11 15.68 -26.59
C GLY A 590 0.46 16.12 -25.24
N VAL A 591 0.30 15.33 -24.17
CA VAL A 591 1.02 15.55 -22.91
C VAL A 591 2.48 15.15 -23.10
N ASN A 592 3.40 16.11 -22.96
CA ASN A 592 4.81 15.96 -23.33
C ASN A 592 5.74 15.98 -22.10
N PRO A 593 5.77 14.91 -21.29
CA PRO A 593 6.57 14.88 -20.07
C PRO A 593 8.07 14.73 -20.36
N MET A 594 8.89 15.15 -19.39
CA MET A 594 10.35 15.03 -19.39
C MET A 594 10.87 13.60 -19.67
N PHE A 595 10.23 12.57 -19.11
CA PHE A 595 10.73 11.18 -19.13
C PHE A 595 9.68 10.16 -19.58
N GLY A 596 10.15 8.94 -19.88
CA GLY A 596 9.35 7.76 -20.22
C GLY A 596 8.27 7.35 -19.20
N TRP A 597 8.43 7.74 -17.94
CA TRP A 597 7.47 7.47 -16.87
C TRP A 597 6.55 8.67 -16.55
N GLY A 598 6.90 9.88 -17.02
CA GLY A 598 6.26 11.12 -16.58
C GLY A 598 7.25 12.27 -16.38
N ALA A 599 6.91 13.24 -15.53
CA ALA A 599 7.72 14.42 -15.26
C ALA A 599 7.70 14.82 -13.78
N MET A 600 8.59 15.73 -13.41
CA MET A 600 8.43 16.52 -12.18
C MET A 600 7.46 17.67 -12.44
N ALA A 601 6.61 18.00 -11.47
CA ALA A 601 5.61 19.05 -11.57
C ALA A 601 5.38 19.81 -10.26
N THR A 602 4.89 21.04 -10.34
CA THR A 602 4.39 21.81 -9.19
C THR A 602 3.00 22.36 -9.50
N VAL A 603 2.25 22.74 -8.46
CA VAL A 603 0.91 23.34 -8.59
C VAL A 603 0.75 24.55 -7.70
N ASP A 604 -0.12 25.46 -8.14
CA ASP A 604 -0.57 26.63 -7.38
C ASP A 604 -2.01 26.98 -7.76
N ALA A 605 -2.92 27.07 -6.80
CA ALA A 605 -4.30 27.54 -6.96
C ALA A 605 -5.08 26.98 -8.19
N GLY A 606 -4.93 25.68 -8.50
CA GLY A 606 -5.57 25.02 -9.65
C GLY A 606 -4.77 25.08 -10.96
N SER A 607 -3.58 25.65 -10.94
CA SER A 607 -2.61 25.63 -12.04
C SER A 607 -1.57 24.54 -11.85
N LEU A 608 -1.01 24.09 -12.96
CA LEU A 608 0.02 23.06 -13.03
C LEU A 608 1.19 23.59 -13.86
N ALA A 609 2.42 23.34 -13.42
CA ALA A 609 3.61 23.45 -14.27
C ALA A 609 4.41 22.15 -14.19
N TYR A 610 4.80 21.57 -15.33
CA TYR A 610 5.58 20.34 -15.38
C TYR A 610 6.77 20.44 -16.34
N LEU A 611 7.83 19.67 -16.04
CA LEU A 611 9.06 19.68 -16.82
C LEU A 611 8.93 18.89 -18.14
N THR A 612 9.61 19.37 -19.18
CA THR A 612 9.73 18.72 -20.48
C THR A 612 11.16 18.83 -21.02
N LEU A 613 11.49 18.09 -22.08
CA LEU A 613 12.81 18.11 -22.72
C LEU A 613 12.71 18.27 -24.23
N ARG A 614 13.68 18.95 -24.81
CA ARG A 614 13.97 18.88 -26.26
C ARG A 614 15.46 18.70 -26.51
N PRO A 615 15.87 18.18 -27.68
CA PRO A 615 17.28 18.16 -28.06
C PRO A 615 17.88 19.58 -28.06
N GLY A 616 19.03 19.74 -27.42
CA GLY A 616 19.83 20.97 -27.45
C GLY A 616 21.02 20.87 -28.40
N PRO A 617 21.79 21.96 -28.60
CA PRO A 617 23.05 21.91 -29.33
C PRO A 617 24.05 20.96 -28.63
N PRO A 618 24.89 20.22 -29.38
CA PRO A 618 25.94 19.42 -28.78
C PRO A 618 26.84 20.26 -27.86
N ASP A 619 27.33 19.66 -26.78
CA ASP A 619 28.29 20.34 -25.92
C ASP A 619 29.67 20.48 -26.57
N THR A 620 30.61 21.09 -25.84
CA THR A 620 31.98 21.30 -26.31
C THR A 620 32.72 20.01 -26.67
N ASP A 621 32.29 18.87 -26.12
CA ASP A 621 32.86 17.55 -26.37
C ASP A 621 32.07 16.78 -27.46
N GLY A 622 31.11 17.44 -28.12
CA GLY A 622 30.25 16.85 -29.14
C GLY A 622 29.18 15.90 -28.58
N ARG A 623 28.98 15.86 -27.27
CA ARG A 623 27.95 15.02 -26.64
C ARG A 623 26.57 15.61 -26.90
N LYS A 624 25.57 14.74 -27.06
CA LYS A 624 24.17 15.16 -27.14
C LYS A 624 23.78 15.88 -25.85
N THR A 625 23.07 16.99 -25.97
CA THR A 625 22.48 17.69 -24.82
C THR A 625 20.97 17.76 -24.96
N TYR A 626 20.30 17.98 -23.84
CA TYR A 626 18.87 18.22 -23.78
C TYR A 626 18.61 19.53 -23.06
N GLU A 627 17.76 20.37 -23.66
CA GLU A 627 17.29 21.59 -23.02
C GLU A 627 16.06 21.29 -22.17
N THR A 628 16.07 21.80 -20.94
CA THR A 628 14.90 21.72 -20.04
C THR A 628 13.87 22.77 -20.42
N GLY A 629 12.62 22.37 -20.54
CA GLY A 629 11.48 23.25 -20.70
C GLY A 629 10.45 23.06 -19.58
N VAL A 630 9.50 23.97 -19.51
CA VAL A 630 8.38 23.94 -18.56
C VAL A 630 7.09 24.16 -19.34
N ILE A 631 6.08 23.34 -19.07
CA ILE A 631 4.74 23.46 -19.64
C ILE A 631 3.76 23.82 -18.52
N GLY A 632 3.09 24.95 -18.66
CA GLY A 632 2.10 25.49 -17.73
C GLY A 632 0.66 25.30 -18.23
N HIS A 633 -0.24 25.01 -17.29
CA HIS A 633 -1.69 24.90 -17.49
C HIS A 633 -2.44 25.51 -16.29
N GLY A 634 -3.72 25.83 -16.47
CA GLY A 634 -4.60 26.43 -15.48
C GLY A 634 -4.56 27.97 -15.45
N PRO A 635 -5.37 28.59 -14.57
CA PRO A 635 -5.60 30.04 -14.55
C PRO A 635 -4.34 30.91 -14.42
N THR A 636 -3.31 30.39 -13.74
CA THR A 636 -2.00 31.03 -13.50
C THR A 636 -0.85 30.20 -14.08
N GLY A 637 -1.14 29.26 -14.99
CA GLY A 637 -0.18 28.30 -15.54
C GLY A 637 1.05 28.95 -16.20
N ALA A 638 0.86 30.03 -16.94
CA ALA A 638 1.96 30.79 -17.55
C ALA A 638 2.93 31.35 -16.48
N ALA A 639 2.40 32.04 -15.47
CA ALA A 639 3.20 32.62 -14.40
C ALA A 639 3.92 31.55 -13.56
N LEU A 640 3.28 30.39 -13.34
CA LEU A 640 3.90 29.27 -12.66
C LEU A 640 5.02 28.65 -13.50
N ALA A 641 4.85 28.52 -14.82
CA ALA A 641 5.89 28.04 -15.73
C ALA A 641 7.10 28.99 -15.81
N ASP A 642 6.85 30.30 -15.81
CA ASP A 642 7.90 31.33 -15.75
C ASP A 642 8.69 31.26 -14.43
N LEU A 643 8.00 31.11 -13.29
CA LEU A 643 8.65 30.95 -11.99
C LEU A 643 9.59 29.74 -11.96
N VAL A 644 9.13 28.57 -12.41
CA VAL A 644 9.96 27.36 -12.48
C VAL A 644 11.14 27.56 -13.44
N THR A 645 10.90 28.19 -14.59
CA THR A 645 11.96 28.52 -15.56
C THR A 645 13.05 29.39 -14.94
N ASP A 646 12.66 30.44 -14.22
CA ASP A 646 13.61 31.35 -13.59
C ASP A 646 14.42 30.66 -12.49
N GLN A 647 13.80 29.77 -11.71
CA GLN A 647 14.53 28.97 -10.72
C GLN A 647 15.54 28.00 -11.37
N ILE A 648 15.21 27.37 -12.51
CA ILE A 648 16.17 26.52 -13.26
C ILE A 648 17.35 27.37 -13.75
N ARG A 649 17.10 28.59 -14.23
CA ARG A 649 18.17 29.51 -14.67
C ARG A 649 19.06 29.93 -13.52
N THR A 650 18.48 30.31 -12.37
CA THR A 650 19.24 30.67 -11.15
C THR A 650 20.10 29.50 -10.67
N TRP A 651 19.55 28.28 -10.65
CA TRP A 651 20.34 27.09 -10.34
C TRP A 651 21.52 26.93 -11.31
N ASN A 652 21.25 27.00 -12.61
CA ASN A 652 22.27 26.79 -13.64
C ASN A 652 23.43 27.79 -13.54
N THR A 653 23.16 29.06 -13.25
CA THR A 653 24.19 30.11 -13.19
C THR A 653 24.89 30.19 -11.84
N GLY A 654 24.19 29.94 -10.72
CA GLY A 654 24.72 30.16 -9.38
C GLY A 654 25.13 28.91 -8.61
N TYR A 655 24.51 27.75 -8.90
CA TYR A 655 24.48 26.61 -7.98
C TYR A 655 24.80 25.25 -8.62
N ARG A 656 24.72 25.12 -9.95
CA ARG A 656 24.96 23.86 -10.66
C ARG A 656 26.37 23.28 -10.44
N SER A 657 27.36 24.12 -10.18
CA SER A 657 28.73 23.70 -9.87
C SER A 657 29.00 23.47 -8.37
N ARG A 658 28.03 23.80 -7.51
CA ARG A 658 28.12 23.64 -6.05
C ARG A 658 27.58 22.29 -5.62
N LYS A 659 28.04 21.81 -4.47
CA LYS A 659 27.51 20.61 -3.83
C LYS A 659 26.67 20.98 -2.62
N PRO A 660 25.53 20.31 -2.40
CA PRO A 660 24.79 20.49 -1.16
C PRO A 660 25.50 19.77 -0.01
N ARG A 661 25.50 20.40 1.16
CA ARG A 661 25.79 19.80 2.46
C ARG A 661 24.51 19.79 3.30
N PHE A 662 24.31 18.73 4.08
CA PHE A 662 23.16 18.56 4.94
C PHE A 662 23.57 18.60 6.41
N GLU A 663 22.80 19.32 7.22
CA GLU A 663 23.06 19.45 8.65
C GLU A 663 21.77 19.26 9.47
N LEU A 664 21.89 18.56 10.59
CA LEU A 664 20.88 18.50 11.65
C LEU A 664 21.44 19.26 12.86
N PRO A 665 21.20 20.58 12.96
CA PRO A 665 21.84 21.41 13.95
C PRO A 665 21.25 21.19 15.35
N ASP A 666 22.07 21.27 16.40
CA ASP A 666 21.60 21.18 17.79
C ASP A 666 20.81 22.42 18.25
N SER A 667 20.97 23.53 17.51
CA SER A 667 20.30 24.80 17.75
C SER A 667 19.55 25.25 16.51
N PRO A 668 18.47 26.04 16.65
CA PRO A 668 17.71 26.53 15.50
C PRO A 668 18.61 27.23 14.46
N ALA A 669 18.53 26.78 13.21
CA ALA A 669 19.21 27.41 12.08
C ALA A 669 18.33 28.50 11.46
N THR A 670 18.96 29.50 10.85
CA THR A 670 18.26 30.53 10.07
C THR A 670 18.38 30.23 8.59
N THR A 671 17.29 30.43 7.85
CA THR A 671 17.28 30.36 6.38
C THR A 671 17.97 31.58 5.77
N ALA A 672 18.77 31.39 4.72
CA ALA A 672 19.36 32.47 3.94
C ALA A 672 19.44 32.02 2.46
N PRO A 673 18.30 32.08 1.74
CA PRO A 673 18.19 31.55 0.37
C PRO A 673 19.19 32.17 -0.62
N ASP A 674 19.48 33.47 -0.49
CA ASP A 674 20.46 34.17 -1.35
C ASP A 674 21.89 33.64 -1.17
N ALA A 675 22.18 33.06 0.00
CA ALA A 675 23.45 32.42 0.31
C ALA A 675 23.42 30.90 0.06
N GLY A 676 22.34 30.36 -0.52
CA GLY A 676 22.17 28.93 -0.75
C GLY A 676 21.89 28.11 0.52
N ARG A 677 21.42 28.74 1.60
CA ARG A 677 21.10 28.07 2.86
C ARG A 677 19.58 27.99 3.04
N PHE A 678 19.07 26.77 3.11
CA PHE A 678 17.64 26.47 3.26
C PHE A 678 17.42 25.67 4.53
N VAL A 679 16.44 26.05 5.34
CA VAL A 679 16.02 25.31 6.53
C VAL A 679 14.67 24.68 6.24
N LEU A 680 14.58 23.37 6.38
CA LEU A 680 13.35 22.61 6.21
C LEU A 680 12.84 22.23 7.58
N ASP A 681 11.70 22.81 7.95
CA ASP A 681 11.04 22.53 9.21
C ASP A 681 10.54 21.09 9.25
N ARG A 682 10.76 20.43 10.38
CA ARG A 682 10.32 19.06 10.67
C ARG A 682 9.74 19.00 12.08
N PRO A 683 8.87 18.03 12.39
CA PRO A 683 8.27 17.90 13.71
C PRO A 683 9.31 17.83 14.85
N HIS A 684 10.44 17.15 14.63
CA HIS A 684 11.44 16.94 15.69
C HIS A 684 12.79 17.56 15.38
N HIS A 685 13.34 17.34 14.18
CA HIS A 685 14.70 17.77 13.83
C HIS A 685 14.71 18.50 12.49
N PRO A 686 14.78 19.84 12.48
CA PRO A 686 14.91 20.58 11.23
C PRO A 686 16.20 20.19 10.52
N ILE A 687 16.16 20.18 9.19
CA ILE A 687 17.33 19.90 8.36
C ILE A 687 17.72 21.15 7.59
N THR A 688 19.02 21.48 7.63
CA THR A 688 19.58 22.57 6.83
C THR A 688 20.24 22.00 5.59
N VAL A 689 19.93 22.57 4.42
CA VAL A 689 20.60 22.29 3.14
C VAL A 689 21.42 23.51 2.75
N ILE A 690 22.72 23.34 2.53
CA ILE A 690 23.66 24.42 2.23
C ILE A 690 24.35 24.12 0.91
N TRP A 691 24.25 25.02 -0.07
CA TRP A 691 24.95 24.87 -1.36
C TRP A 691 26.31 25.58 -1.34
N GLU A 692 27.39 24.80 -1.37
CA GLU A 692 28.78 25.29 -1.27
C GLU A 692 29.71 24.86 -2.41
#